data_AF-A0A926BVR3-F1
#
_entry.id   AF-A0A926BVR3-F1
#
_cell.length_a   1.000
_cell.length_b   1.000
_cell.length_c   1.000
_cell.angle_alpha   90.00
_cell.angle_beta   90.00
_cell.angle_gamma   90.00
#
_symmetry.space_group_name_H-M   'P 1'
#
loop_
_entity.id
_entity.type
_entity.pdbx_description
1 polymer ?
#
loop_
_entity_poly.entity_id
_entity_poly.type
_entity_poly.pdbx_seq_one_letter_code
_entity_poly.pdbx_strand_id
1 'polypeptide(L)'
;FVQEAGTLTGRVIDDEGKPLIGARIILQGTTFGGLSKAPDGKFIILGIRAGDYKAEIAGIGQQPEVRDVRISEGLTTDIGTITLRSAAVSTKSITVTADSPTDRDIGRESIERSSRTNIIDAVGTAGGAAKGESNGVSLRGGRTSEKAVRVDGVEVTDPYAGGYGGTAALYPTVSPVTVNEERSKVKQPAHITNAVVTTLTSVEVHWPTIQPDPTSTEDYSKIYENQFLASHISPLSTFSIDVDRASYSNVRRILNSGYRPPADAVRIEELVNYFDYGYAEPDDEQPFGINTEMSDCPWDRSHRLVRIGLQGERMRGEALPPSNLTFLIDVSGSMSPPERLPLLKQGFKLLINQLRPEDNVAIVVYAGAAGLVLPMTSGRNRADIEAALDRLQSGGSTAGAAGIELAYKIARDNFVKGGNNRVILATDGDFNVGVSSQTELVSMIEERRKDGVFLTVLGFGTGNYQDAKMEQLADKGNGNYAYIDNINEAKKVFVNELGSTIFTIAKDVKIQVVFSPERVESYRLIGYENRMLATEDFDDVLKDAGELGAGHSVTAIYEIVPRGATSANLDGWLGRKDTLDLPEDWKEGEMMRVRLRYKLPDSDVSSLIEGPVIDRGVRIERASDDFRFAAAVAEFGMLLRDSRHKGNATYDDVLRLANGAKGLDSYGYRTEFISLVEKARALSPTTASR
;
A
#
# COMPACT_ATOMS: atom_id res chain seq x y z
N PHE A 1 6.20 -43.01 6.11
CA PHE A 1 7.53 -42.93 6.70
C PHE A 1 7.99 -41.49 6.58
N VAL A 2 8.04 -40.78 7.71
CA VAL A 2 8.59 -39.41 7.75
C VAL A 2 10.09 -39.57 7.55
N GLN A 3 10.63 -39.02 6.46
CA GLN A 3 12.07 -39.01 6.21
C GLN A 3 12.68 -37.97 7.17
N GLU A 4 13.58 -38.37 8.08
CA GLU A 4 14.21 -37.45 9.03
C GLU A 4 15.20 -36.53 8.31
N ALA A 5 15.02 -35.21 8.44
CA ALA A 5 15.88 -34.26 7.76
C ALA A 5 17.30 -34.22 8.37
N GLY A 6 18.33 -34.14 7.53
CA GLY A 6 19.73 -33.99 7.94
C GLY A 6 20.15 -32.54 8.16
N THR A 7 21.34 -32.36 8.73
CA THR A 7 21.94 -31.06 9.04
C THR A 7 23.31 -30.92 8.36
N LEU A 8 23.66 -29.73 7.89
CA LEU A 8 24.98 -29.41 7.34
C LEU A 8 25.65 -28.33 8.19
N THR A 9 26.91 -28.54 8.58
CA THR A 9 27.71 -27.56 9.33
C THR A 9 29.08 -27.35 8.70
N GLY A 10 29.73 -26.25 9.05
CA GLY A 10 31.12 -25.98 8.70
C GLY A 10 31.56 -24.60 9.18
N ARG A 11 32.76 -24.19 8.77
CA ARG A 11 33.36 -22.89 9.11
C ARG A 11 33.96 -22.25 7.87
N VAL A 12 33.77 -20.95 7.68
CA VAL A 12 34.36 -20.20 6.56
C VAL A 12 35.40 -19.21 7.09
N ILE A 13 36.60 -19.22 6.52
CA ILE A 13 37.71 -18.32 6.82
C ILE A 13 38.28 -17.72 5.54
N ASP A 14 38.97 -16.59 5.65
CA ASP A 14 39.74 -15.99 4.55
C ASP A 14 41.13 -16.64 4.44
N ASP A 15 41.87 -16.25 3.41
CA ASP A 15 43.24 -16.67 3.14
C ASP A 15 44.26 -16.19 4.19
N GLU A 16 43.88 -15.27 5.09
CA GLU A 16 44.64 -14.86 6.27
C GLU A 16 44.28 -15.68 7.53
N GLY A 17 43.35 -16.63 7.42
CA GLY A 17 42.91 -17.49 8.51
C GLY A 17 41.88 -16.85 9.46
N LYS A 18 41.36 -15.66 9.13
CA LYS A 18 40.33 -14.98 9.92
C LYS A 18 38.94 -15.49 9.56
N PRO A 19 38.01 -15.56 10.54
CA PRO A 19 36.61 -15.87 10.26
C PRO A 19 36.00 -14.94 9.22
N LEU A 20 35.49 -15.50 8.12
CA LEU A 20 34.68 -14.75 7.16
C LEU A 20 33.24 -14.76 7.65
N ILE A 21 32.74 -13.61 8.08
CA ILE A 21 31.36 -13.44 8.54
C ILE A 21 30.48 -12.99 7.37
N GLY A 22 29.30 -13.60 7.23
CA GLY A 22 28.38 -13.29 6.14
C GLY A 22 28.73 -13.94 4.79
N ALA A 23 29.65 -14.92 4.76
CA ALA A 23 29.83 -15.76 3.58
C ALA A 23 28.57 -16.62 3.39
N ARG A 24 28.07 -16.68 2.15
CA ARG A 24 26.86 -17.40 1.76
C ARG A 24 27.18 -18.83 1.41
N ILE A 25 26.40 -19.78 1.92
CA ILE A 25 26.45 -21.21 1.60
C ILE A 25 25.10 -21.60 1.01
N ILE A 26 25.08 -22.16 -0.20
CA ILE A 26 23.86 -22.58 -0.90
C ILE A 26 24.03 -24.02 -1.35
N LEU A 27 23.00 -24.84 -1.12
CA LEU A 27 22.92 -26.16 -1.76
C LEU A 27 22.25 -26.01 -3.14
N GLN A 28 23.05 -26.16 -4.20
CA GLN A 28 22.60 -25.99 -5.57
C GLN A 28 21.42 -26.91 -5.89
N GLY A 29 20.42 -26.36 -6.60
CA GLY A 29 19.18 -27.07 -6.93
C GLY A 29 18.14 -27.12 -5.79
N THR A 30 18.38 -26.40 -4.68
CA THR A 30 17.44 -26.31 -3.54
C THR A 30 17.28 -24.86 -3.05
N THR A 31 16.30 -24.63 -2.18
CA THR A 31 16.15 -23.36 -1.43
C THR A 31 16.96 -23.35 -0.12
N PHE A 32 17.68 -24.43 0.22
CA PHE A 32 18.44 -24.54 1.46
C PHE A 32 19.79 -23.81 1.36
N GLY A 33 20.03 -22.92 2.31
CA GLY A 33 21.27 -22.17 2.42
C GLY A 33 21.43 -21.52 3.80
N GLY A 34 22.59 -20.92 4.04
CA GLY A 34 22.90 -20.26 5.30
C GLY A 34 24.04 -19.26 5.16
N LEU A 35 24.29 -18.50 6.24
CA LEU A 35 25.40 -17.56 6.34
C LEU A 35 26.36 -18.00 7.45
N SER A 36 27.66 -17.77 7.25
CA SER A 36 28.65 -17.87 8.32
C SER A 36 28.45 -16.76 9.36
N LYS A 37 28.47 -17.12 10.65
CA LYS A 37 28.11 -16.23 11.77
C LYS A 37 29.31 -15.81 12.61
N ALA A 38 29.23 -14.64 13.23
CA ALA A 38 30.20 -14.18 14.21
C ALA A 38 30.14 -15.01 15.52
N PRO A 39 31.24 -15.10 16.28
CA PRO A 39 32.58 -14.56 15.99
C PRO A 39 33.49 -15.53 15.22
N ASP A 40 33.08 -16.78 15.03
CA ASP A 40 33.98 -17.85 14.59
C ASP A 40 33.81 -18.25 13.11
N GLY A 41 32.85 -17.69 12.37
CA GLY A 41 32.65 -17.98 10.95
C GLY A 41 31.95 -19.31 10.71
N LYS A 42 31.33 -19.90 11.73
CA LYS A 42 30.57 -21.15 11.59
C LYS A 42 29.21 -20.94 10.94
N PHE A 43 28.72 -21.96 10.26
CA PHE A 43 27.36 -22.02 9.74
C PHE A 43 26.71 -23.36 10.07
N ILE A 44 25.38 -23.35 10.14
CA ILE A 44 24.53 -24.52 10.35
C ILE A 44 23.32 -24.37 9.41
N ILE A 45 23.02 -25.38 8.62
CA ILE A 45 21.85 -25.46 7.73
C ILE A 45 21.07 -26.70 8.15
N LEU A 46 19.85 -26.49 8.65
CA LEU A 46 18.98 -27.54 9.18
C LEU A 46 17.94 -27.95 8.13
N GLY A 47 17.36 -29.14 8.29
CA GLY A 47 16.17 -29.53 7.54
C GLY A 47 16.44 -30.02 6.11
N ILE A 48 17.68 -30.41 5.79
CA ILE A 48 18.06 -30.80 4.43
C ILE A 48 17.68 -32.26 4.20
N ARG A 49 16.95 -32.55 3.12
CA ARG A 49 16.61 -33.92 2.75
C ARG A 49 17.88 -34.73 2.42
N ALA A 50 17.93 -35.98 2.83
CA ALA A 50 19.06 -36.86 2.51
C ALA A 50 19.31 -36.96 1.00
N GLY A 51 20.57 -36.84 0.58
CA GLY A 51 20.97 -36.77 -0.82
C GLY A 51 22.39 -36.23 -1.01
N ASP A 52 22.90 -36.34 -2.23
CA ASP A 52 24.18 -35.73 -2.66
C ASP A 52 23.90 -34.35 -3.28
N TYR A 53 24.60 -33.32 -2.80
CA TYR A 53 24.43 -31.93 -3.20
C TYR A 53 25.78 -31.29 -3.54
N LYS A 54 25.72 -30.16 -4.26
CA LYS A 54 26.84 -29.24 -4.39
C LYS A 54 26.59 -28.01 -3.51
N ALA A 55 27.46 -27.79 -2.54
CA ALA A 55 27.47 -26.58 -1.72
C ALA A 55 28.34 -25.53 -2.39
N GLU A 56 27.76 -24.40 -2.78
CA GLU A 56 28.48 -23.22 -3.27
C GLU A 56 28.67 -22.24 -2.11
N ILE A 57 29.93 -21.87 -1.84
CA ILE A 57 30.33 -20.98 -0.75
C ILE A 57 30.96 -19.72 -1.35
N ALA A 58 30.38 -18.56 -1.08
CA ALA A 58 30.81 -17.28 -1.65
C ALA A 58 30.92 -16.18 -0.58
N GLY A 59 32.00 -15.40 -0.63
CA GLY A 59 32.25 -14.23 0.22
C GLY A 59 32.50 -12.98 -0.62
N ILE A 60 32.19 -11.80 -0.07
CA ILE A 60 32.43 -10.52 -0.76
C ILE A 60 33.94 -10.33 -0.97
N GLY A 61 34.34 -10.08 -2.22
CA GLY A 61 35.76 -9.90 -2.57
C GLY A 61 36.58 -11.20 -2.57
N GLN A 62 35.92 -12.37 -2.51
CA GLN A 62 36.56 -13.68 -2.48
C GLN A 62 36.17 -14.51 -3.71
N GLN A 63 37.02 -15.43 -4.16
CA GLN A 63 36.64 -16.41 -5.19
C GLN A 63 35.69 -17.47 -4.58
N PRO A 64 34.53 -17.76 -5.20
CA PRO A 64 33.61 -18.78 -4.70
C PRO A 64 34.20 -20.18 -4.83
N GLU A 65 33.92 -21.04 -3.86
CA GLU A 65 34.31 -22.46 -3.84
C GLU A 65 33.07 -23.35 -3.89
N VAL A 66 33.14 -24.45 -4.63
CA VAL A 66 32.06 -25.45 -4.71
C VAL A 66 32.54 -26.78 -4.14
N ARG A 67 31.77 -27.39 -3.25
CA ARG A 67 32.05 -28.68 -2.60
C ARG A 67 30.92 -29.67 -2.82
N ASP A 68 31.27 -30.92 -3.12
CA ASP A 68 30.31 -32.02 -3.10
C ASP A 68 30.05 -32.43 -1.64
N VAL A 69 28.77 -32.53 -1.26
CA VAL A 69 28.33 -32.79 0.12
C VAL A 69 27.25 -33.86 0.12
N ARG A 70 27.43 -34.89 0.94
CA ARG A 70 26.43 -35.94 1.16
C ARG A 70 25.71 -35.73 2.48
N ILE A 71 24.40 -35.53 2.41
CA ILE A 71 23.53 -35.40 3.59
C ILE A 71 22.87 -36.74 3.87
N SER A 72 23.04 -37.24 5.09
CA SER A 72 22.42 -38.47 5.57
C SER A 72 21.23 -38.15 6.48
N GLU A 73 20.24 -39.03 6.46
CA GLU A 73 19.00 -38.91 7.24
C GLU A 73 19.30 -38.83 8.74
N GLY A 74 18.72 -37.84 9.44
CA GLY A 74 18.86 -37.64 10.89
C GLY A 74 20.28 -37.33 11.41
N LEU A 75 21.27 -37.14 10.53
CA LEU A 75 22.67 -36.90 10.90
C LEU A 75 23.14 -35.48 10.57
N THR A 76 24.15 -35.02 11.30
CA THR A 76 24.89 -33.80 11.01
C THR A 76 26.12 -34.12 10.16
N THR A 77 26.15 -33.62 8.92
CA THR A 77 27.31 -33.63 8.04
C THR A 77 28.13 -32.37 8.30
N ASP A 78 29.37 -32.50 8.78
CA ASP A 78 30.31 -31.38 8.91
C ASP A 78 31.29 -31.38 7.72
N ILE A 79 31.34 -30.27 6.97
CA ILE A 79 32.25 -30.12 5.83
C ILE A 79 33.56 -29.41 6.21
N GLY A 80 33.75 -29.15 7.50
CA GLY A 80 34.98 -28.60 8.07
C GLY A 80 35.20 -27.12 7.73
N THR A 81 36.46 -26.70 7.78
CA THR A 81 36.87 -25.32 7.50
C THR A 81 37.13 -25.13 6.00
N ILE A 82 36.42 -24.16 5.41
CA ILE A 82 36.59 -23.71 4.03
C ILE A 82 37.35 -22.39 4.03
N THR A 83 38.43 -22.32 3.24
CA THR A 83 39.26 -21.12 3.09
C THR A 83 38.99 -20.49 1.74
N LEU A 84 38.30 -19.35 1.71
CA LEU A 84 38.12 -18.60 0.46
C LEU A 84 39.33 -17.72 0.18
N ARG A 85 39.71 -17.59 -1.09
CA ARG A 85 40.87 -16.80 -1.52
C ARG A 85 40.44 -15.42 -1.98
N SER A 86 41.19 -14.39 -1.56
CA SER A 86 40.88 -13.01 -1.91
C SER A 86 41.03 -12.79 -3.42
N ALA A 87 40.01 -12.19 -4.04
CA ALA A 87 40.01 -11.84 -5.46
C ALA A 87 40.26 -10.34 -5.62
N ALA A 88 41.42 -9.96 -6.16
CA ALA A 88 41.71 -8.57 -6.49
C ALA A 88 40.81 -8.09 -7.65
N VAL A 89 39.82 -7.25 -7.35
CA VAL A 89 39.08 -6.52 -8.38
C VAL A 89 39.95 -5.37 -8.88
N SER A 90 40.69 -5.60 -9.97
CA SER A 90 41.38 -4.53 -10.69
C SER A 90 40.39 -3.81 -11.61
N THR A 91 40.04 -2.57 -11.30
CA THR A 91 39.29 -1.70 -12.20
C THR A 91 40.27 -0.91 -13.09
N LYS A 92 40.07 -0.95 -14.40
CA LYS A 92 40.77 -0.09 -15.36
C LYS A 92 40.12 1.30 -15.34
N SER A 93 40.93 2.36 -15.33
CA SER A 93 40.47 3.73 -15.51
C SER A 93 39.77 3.90 -16.87
N ILE A 94 38.55 4.42 -16.86
CA ILE A 94 37.83 4.82 -18.08
C ILE A 94 38.14 6.29 -18.36
N THR A 95 38.84 6.56 -19.45
CA THR A 95 38.94 7.91 -20.02
C THR A 95 37.80 8.07 -21.03
N VAL A 96 36.89 9.01 -20.80
CA VAL A 96 35.80 9.34 -21.73
C VAL A 96 36.30 10.40 -22.71
N THR A 97 36.23 10.09 -24.00
CA THR A 97 36.36 11.06 -25.10
C THR A 97 35.08 10.96 -25.92
N ALA A 98 34.41 12.09 -26.16
CA ALA A 98 33.13 12.11 -26.88
C ALA A 98 33.36 12.39 -28.37
N ASP A 99 32.81 11.53 -29.24
CA ASP A 99 32.65 11.79 -30.68
C ASP A 99 31.22 12.30 -30.98
N SER A 100 31.11 13.14 -32.02
CA SER A 100 29.90 13.90 -32.39
C SER A 100 28.65 13.05 -32.71
N PRO A 101 27.43 13.63 -32.67
CA PRO A 101 26.18 12.91 -32.89
C PRO A 101 26.09 12.28 -34.30
N THR A 102 25.52 11.07 -34.38
CA THR A 102 25.28 10.36 -35.64
C THR A 102 23.83 10.57 -36.10
N ASP A 103 23.62 11.18 -37.26
CA ASP A 103 22.29 11.33 -37.90
C ASP A 103 21.96 10.13 -38.81
N ARG A 104 20.70 9.69 -38.82
CA ARG A 104 20.18 8.66 -39.75
C ARG A 104 18.76 8.96 -40.21
N ASP A 105 18.55 8.92 -41.52
CA ASP A 105 17.24 9.14 -42.16
C ASP A 105 16.57 7.82 -42.60
N ILE A 106 15.26 7.71 -42.36
CA ILE A 106 14.41 6.63 -42.87
C ILE A 106 13.47 7.22 -43.93
N GLY A 107 13.68 6.87 -45.20
CA GLY A 107 12.92 7.41 -46.33
C GLY A 107 11.52 6.80 -46.52
N ARG A 108 10.65 7.56 -47.20
CA ARG A 108 9.24 7.21 -47.51
C ARG A 108 9.07 5.82 -48.13
N GLU A 109 9.94 5.44 -49.07
CA GLU A 109 9.89 4.14 -49.76
C GLU A 109 10.06 2.94 -48.81
N SER A 110 10.85 3.09 -47.73
CA SER A 110 11.03 2.03 -46.72
C SER A 110 9.81 1.89 -45.81
N ILE A 111 9.09 2.99 -45.57
CA ILE A 111 7.88 3.00 -44.74
C ILE A 111 6.71 2.40 -45.52
N GLU A 112 6.56 2.74 -46.80
CA GLU A 112 5.48 2.23 -47.67
C GLU A 112 5.57 0.72 -47.93
N ARG A 113 6.78 0.12 -47.91
CA ARG A 113 6.97 -1.34 -47.99
C ARG A 113 6.73 -2.06 -46.66
N SER A 114 6.60 -1.32 -45.55
CA SER A 114 6.32 -1.88 -44.24
C SER A 114 4.81 -1.79 -43.96
N SER A 115 4.15 -2.92 -43.71
CA SER A 115 2.71 -3.00 -43.43
C SER A 115 2.34 -2.49 -42.03
N ARG A 116 2.84 -1.31 -41.63
CA ARG A 116 2.88 -0.86 -40.23
C ARG A 116 2.12 0.46 -40.03
N THR A 117 1.54 0.60 -38.84
CA THR A 117 0.59 1.67 -38.50
C THR A 117 1.12 2.69 -37.47
N ASN A 118 2.36 2.53 -36.98
CA ASN A 118 2.96 3.46 -36.02
C ASN A 118 4.44 3.77 -36.32
N ILE A 119 4.91 4.91 -35.79
CA ILE A 119 6.26 5.44 -36.05
C ILE A 119 7.36 4.71 -35.26
N ILE A 120 7.03 4.13 -34.11
CA ILE A 120 7.98 3.41 -33.24
C ILE A 120 8.48 2.15 -33.95
N ASP A 121 7.58 1.42 -34.61
CA ASP A 121 7.91 0.21 -35.34
C ASP A 121 8.70 0.53 -36.63
N ALA A 122 8.59 1.75 -37.17
CA ALA A 122 9.44 2.20 -38.27
C ALA A 122 10.86 2.50 -37.79
N VAL A 123 11.02 3.28 -36.72
CA VAL A 123 12.33 3.66 -36.16
C VAL A 123 13.12 2.45 -35.61
N GLY A 124 12.42 1.46 -35.05
CA GLY A 124 13.03 0.22 -34.55
C GLY A 124 13.72 -0.67 -35.61
N THR A 125 13.62 -0.34 -36.90
CA THR A 125 14.32 -1.06 -37.99
C THR A 125 15.67 -0.48 -38.35
N ALA A 126 16.01 0.72 -37.86
CA ALA A 126 17.32 1.28 -38.06
C ALA A 126 18.38 0.39 -37.39
N GLY A 127 19.40 -0.05 -38.12
CA GLY A 127 20.40 -0.97 -37.58
C GLY A 127 21.06 -0.42 -36.30
N GLY A 128 20.84 -1.08 -35.16
CA GLY A 128 21.29 -0.63 -33.85
C GLY A 128 20.20 -0.05 -32.95
N ALA A 129 18.95 0.07 -33.44
CA ALA A 129 17.77 0.39 -32.65
C ALA A 129 17.10 -0.87 -32.08
N ALA A 130 16.60 -0.79 -30.85
CA ALA A 130 15.76 -1.82 -30.22
C ALA A 130 14.56 -1.14 -29.53
N LYS A 131 13.46 -1.87 -29.35
CA LYS A 131 12.31 -1.35 -28.59
C LYS A 131 12.71 -1.33 -27.11
N GLY A 132 12.68 -0.14 -26.48
CA GLY A 132 12.97 0.04 -25.06
C GLY A 132 11.73 -0.18 -24.19
N GLU A 133 11.92 -0.34 -22.88
CA GLU A 133 10.82 -0.31 -21.91
C GLU A 133 10.12 1.06 -21.96
N SER A 134 8.79 1.08 -21.75
CA SER A 134 7.92 2.28 -21.82
C SER A 134 7.76 2.97 -23.20
N ASN A 135 7.44 2.21 -24.27
CA ASN A 135 7.15 2.74 -25.62
C ASN A 135 8.30 3.55 -26.28
N GLY A 136 9.52 3.56 -25.73
CA GLY A 136 10.67 4.24 -26.30
C GLY A 136 11.45 3.39 -27.32
N VAL A 137 12.32 4.04 -28.10
CA VAL A 137 13.32 3.34 -28.94
C VAL A 137 14.69 3.53 -28.31
N SER A 138 15.39 2.45 -28.00
CA SER A 138 16.78 2.48 -27.54
C SER A 138 17.74 2.35 -28.73
N LEU A 139 18.82 3.12 -28.74
CA LEU A 139 19.91 2.99 -29.71
C LEU A 139 21.15 2.48 -28.99
N ARG A 140 21.80 1.47 -29.53
CA ARG A 140 22.95 0.79 -28.91
C ARG A 140 24.02 1.81 -28.48
N GLY A 141 24.27 1.91 -27.19
CA GLY A 141 25.27 2.82 -26.60
C GLY A 141 24.72 4.15 -26.03
N GLY A 142 23.40 4.38 -26.00
CA GLY A 142 22.82 5.54 -25.30
C GLY A 142 21.51 5.22 -24.59
N ARG A 143 21.13 6.07 -23.63
CA ARG A 143 19.85 5.96 -22.90
C ARG A 143 18.69 6.49 -23.75
N THR A 144 17.46 6.09 -23.42
CA THR A 144 16.23 6.57 -24.09
C THR A 144 16.08 8.09 -24.04
N SER A 145 16.56 8.73 -22.97
CA SER A 145 16.55 10.19 -22.77
C SER A 145 17.63 10.98 -23.52
N GLU A 146 18.53 10.32 -24.24
CA GLU A 146 19.64 10.97 -24.96
C GLU A 146 19.39 11.01 -26.48
N LYS A 147 18.13 10.95 -26.91
CA LYS A 147 17.72 10.84 -28.33
C LYS A 147 16.66 11.88 -28.67
N ALA A 148 16.71 12.38 -29.90
CA ALA A 148 15.66 13.21 -30.50
C ALA A 148 15.15 12.50 -31.76
N VAL A 149 13.83 12.32 -31.85
CA VAL A 149 13.18 11.80 -33.06
C VAL A 149 12.39 12.93 -33.70
N ARG A 150 12.61 13.14 -35.00
CA ARG A 150 11.93 14.18 -35.78
C ARG A 150 11.07 13.57 -36.88
N VAL A 151 9.87 14.11 -37.05
CA VAL A 151 8.95 13.76 -38.14
C VAL A 151 8.77 15.02 -38.97
N ASP A 152 9.14 14.98 -40.25
CA ASP A 152 9.11 16.14 -41.16
C ASP A 152 9.75 17.41 -40.56
N GLY A 153 10.83 17.22 -39.78
CA GLY A 153 11.59 18.29 -39.13
C GLY A 153 11.08 18.73 -37.74
N VAL A 154 9.97 18.17 -37.25
CA VAL A 154 9.41 18.49 -35.93
C VAL A 154 9.81 17.41 -34.92
N GLU A 155 10.40 17.81 -33.79
CA GLU A 155 10.81 16.91 -32.71
C GLU A 155 9.60 16.41 -31.93
N VAL A 156 9.46 15.08 -31.83
CA VAL A 156 8.31 14.41 -31.20
C VAL A 156 8.69 13.65 -29.91
N THR A 157 9.93 13.83 -29.44
CA THR A 157 10.42 13.26 -28.18
C THR A 157 10.09 14.21 -27.02
N ASP A 158 9.63 13.66 -25.89
CA ASP A 158 9.39 14.45 -24.68
C ASP A 158 10.74 14.85 -24.04
N PRO A 159 11.05 16.16 -23.92
CA PRO A 159 12.31 16.63 -23.38
C PRO A 159 12.50 16.39 -21.86
N TYR A 160 11.45 15.99 -21.12
CA TYR A 160 11.53 15.76 -19.66
C TYR A 160 11.62 14.29 -19.27
N ALA A 161 11.00 13.38 -20.02
CA ALA A 161 10.91 11.95 -19.68
C ALA A 161 11.78 11.04 -20.58
N GLY A 162 12.30 11.53 -21.71
CA GLY A 162 13.04 10.69 -22.65
C GLY A 162 12.20 9.60 -23.33
N GLY A 163 10.87 9.67 -23.20
CA GLY A 163 9.88 8.83 -23.86
C GLY A 163 9.00 9.65 -24.81
N TYR A 164 8.06 9.01 -25.50
CA TYR A 164 7.05 9.73 -26.28
C TYR A 164 5.93 10.19 -25.33
N GLY A 165 5.66 11.49 -25.28
CA GLY A 165 4.75 12.12 -24.32
C GLY A 165 3.36 11.47 -24.29
N GLY A 166 3.01 10.86 -23.16
CA GLY A 166 1.69 10.32 -22.85
C GLY A 166 0.77 11.41 -22.31
N THR A 167 0.25 12.26 -23.20
CA THR A 167 -1.01 12.99 -22.95
C THR A 167 -1.85 12.87 -24.21
N ALA A 168 -3.16 12.78 -24.05
CA ALA A 168 -4.13 12.63 -25.13
C ALA A 168 -4.08 13.80 -26.13
N ALA A 169 -3.12 13.78 -27.06
CA ALA A 169 -3.18 14.54 -28.29
C ALA A 169 -3.73 13.61 -29.38
N LEU A 170 -4.87 14.01 -29.94
CA LEU A 170 -5.41 13.46 -31.18
C LEU A 170 -4.30 13.36 -32.22
N TYR A 171 -3.79 12.16 -32.48
CA TYR A 171 -3.08 11.92 -33.72
C TYR A 171 -4.13 11.89 -34.83
N PRO A 172 -4.04 12.73 -35.88
CA PRO A 172 -4.82 12.47 -37.06
C PRO A 172 -4.41 11.08 -37.54
N THR A 173 -5.35 10.14 -37.48
CA THR A 173 -5.30 8.96 -38.30
C THR A 173 -5.07 9.48 -39.71
N VAL A 174 -3.94 9.14 -40.33
CA VAL A 174 -3.88 9.12 -41.78
C VAL A 174 -4.98 8.15 -42.16
N SER A 175 -6.15 8.69 -42.54
CA SER A 175 -7.15 7.92 -43.25
C SER A 175 -6.39 7.20 -44.37
N PRO A 176 -6.59 5.88 -44.56
CA PRO A 176 -6.04 5.25 -45.73
C PRO A 176 -6.68 5.93 -46.93
N VAL A 177 -5.94 6.85 -47.56
CA VAL A 177 -6.22 7.29 -48.91
C VAL A 177 -6.05 6.03 -49.74
N THR A 178 -7.19 5.47 -50.12
CA THR A 178 -7.26 4.40 -51.10
C THR A 178 -6.76 5.00 -52.40
N VAL A 179 -5.48 4.80 -52.72
CA VAL A 179 -4.98 5.06 -54.07
C VAL A 179 -5.36 3.83 -54.89
N ASN A 180 -6.54 3.90 -55.49
CA ASN A 180 -6.94 2.97 -56.52
C ASN A 180 -6.47 3.57 -57.86
N GLU A 181 -5.31 3.15 -58.33
CA GLU A 181 -4.99 3.28 -59.75
C GLU A 181 -5.69 2.15 -60.49
N GLU A 182 -6.82 2.44 -61.14
CA GLU A 182 -6.89 2.33 -62.59
C GLU A 182 -8.19 2.88 -63.20
N ARG A 183 -8.00 3.43 -64.39
CA ARG A 183 -8.90 4.16 -65.28
C ARG A 183 -10.16 3.37 -65.69
N SER A 184 -11.30 4.07 -65.72
CA SER A 184 -12.23 4.21 -66.86
C SER A 184 -13.71 3.84 -66.62
N LYS A 185 -14.55 4.86 -66.86
CA LYS A 185 -15.87 4.86 -67.53
C LYS A 185 -17.11 4.20 -66.85
N VAL A 186 -17.99 5.09 -66.39
CA VAL A 186 -19.44 5.22 -66.69
C VAL A 186 -20.44 4.12 -66.28
N LYS A 187 -21.53 4.61 -65.64
CA LYS A 187 -22.93 4.10 -65.45
C LYS A 187 -23.27 3.24 -64.22
N GLN A 188 -24.16 3.80 -63.38
CA GLN A 188 -25.14 3.09 -62.52
C GLN A 188 -26.19 2.31 -63.38
N PRO A 189 -27.10 1.49 -62.80
CA PRO A 189 -27.14 0.76 -61.50
C PRO A 189 -27.58 -0.73 -61.66
N ALA A 190 -27.50 -1.58 -60.61
CA ALA A 190 -28.38 -2.76 -60.42
C ALA A 190 -28.22 -3.44 -59.04
N HIS A 191 -29.36 -3.87 -58.48
CA HIS A 191 -29.53 -4.82 -57.37
C HIS A 191 -28.88 -6.19 -57.64
N ILE A 192 -28.55 -6.95 -56.57
CA ILE A 192 -28.61 -8.44 -56.38
C ILE A 192 -27.80 -8.75 -55.09
N THR A 193 -28.44 -9.03 -53.95
CA THR A 193 -28.75 -10.35 -53.33
C THR A 193 -27.56 -11.26 -53.03
N ASN A 194 -27.51 -11.72 -51.76
CA ASN A 194 -26.62 -12.70 -51.10
C ASN A 194 -25.31 -12.17 -50.50
N ALA A 195 -25.38 -11.72 -49.24
CA ALA A 195 -24.21 -11.64 -48.37
C ALA A 195 -24.22 -12.84 -47.40
N VAL A 196 -23.24 -13.72 -47.58
CA VAL A 196 -22.89 -14.78 -46.62
C VAL A 196 -22.38 -14.09 -45.36
N VAL A 197 -23.07 -14.29 -44.23
CA VAL A 197 -22.58 -13.88 -42.91
C VAL A 197 -21.59 -14.95 -42.45
N THR A 198 -20.30 -14.67 -42.64
CA THR A 198 -19.24 -15.43 -41.98
C THR A 198 -19.08 -14.86 -40.58
N THR A 199 -19.64 -15.52 -39.57
CA THR A 199 -19.37 -15.23 -38.16
C THR A 199 -17.91 -15.52 -37.86
N LEU A 200 -17.11 -14.47 -37.62
CA LEU A 200 -15.78 -14.59 -37.03
C LEU A 200 -15.95 -15.03 -35.58
N THR A 201 -15.72 -16.31 -35.31
CA THR A 201 -15.58 -16.89 -33.97
C THR A 201 -14.32 -16.32 -33.31
N SER A 202 -14.54 -15.66 -32.15
CA SER A 202 -13.62 -15.41 -31.04
C SER A 202 -12.12 -15.30 -31.35
N VAL A 203 -11.59 -14.08 -31.27
CA VAL A 203 -10.14 -13.84 -31.09
C VAL A 203 -9.79 -14.19 -29.64
N GLU A 204 -9.10 -15.29 -29.41
CA GLU A 204 -8.45 -15.57 -28.12
C GLU A 204 -7.29 -14.58 -27.94
N VAL A 205 -7.51 -13.57 -27.10
CA VAL A 205 -6.43 -12.72 -26.60
C VAL A 205 -5.74 -13.48 -25.47
N HIS A 206 -4.57 -14.04 -25.75
CA HIS A 206 -3.69 -14.58 -24.72
C HIS A 206 -3.07 -13.41 -23.93
N TRP A 207 -3.57 -13.17 -22.74
CA TRP A 207 -2.91 -12.30 -21.76
C TRP A 207 -1.71 -13.05 -21.17
N PRO A 208 -0.53 -12.42 -21.03
CA PRO A 208 0.58 -13.05 -20.34
C PRO A 208 0.15 -13.37 -18.91
N THR A 209 0.49 -14.57 -18.44
CA THR A 209 0.28 -14.98 -17.05
C THR A 209 1.01 -13.98 -16.14
N ILE A 210 0.26 -13.14 -15.45
CA ILE A 210 0.80 -12.09 -14.57
C ILE A 210 1.41 -12.79 -13.36
N GLN A 211 2.73 -12.97 -13.37
CA GLN A 211 3.48 -13.29 -12.16
C GLN A 211 3.78 -11.98 -11.41
N PRO A 212 3.73 -11.97 -10.06
CA PRO A 212 4.28 -10.86 -9.29
C PRO A 212 5.73 -10.62 -9.75
N ASP A 213 6.19 -9.37 -9.72
CA ASP A 213 7.57 -9.04 -10.05
C ASP A 213 8.51 -9.94 -9.22
N PRO A 214 9.25 -10.87 -9.85
CA PRO A 214 10.10 -11.82 -9.14
C PRO A 214 11.28 -11.15 -8.43
N THR A 215 11.47 -9.84 -8.62
CA THR A 215 12.50 -9.03 -7.95
C THR A 215 11.96 -8.21 -6.77
N SER A 216 10.65 -8.21 -6.52
CA SER A 216 10.04 -7.49 -5.41
C SER A 216 10.36 -8.14 -4.06
N THR A 217 10.82 -7.33 -3.11
CA THR A 217 11.01 -7.68 -1.69
C THR A 217 9.99 -6.96 -0.80
N GLU A 218 8.88 -6.49 -1.37
CA GLU A 218 7.77 -5.89 -0.63
C GLU A 218 7.14 -6.92 0.32
N ASP A 219 6.85 -6.50 1.55
CA ASP A 219 6.37 -7.36 2.63
C ASP A 219 4.99 -6.92 3.13
N TYR A 220 4.07 -7.88 3.25
CA TYR A 220 2.68 -7.67 3.66
C TYR A 220 2.28 -8.70 4.71
N SER A 221 1.66 -8.25 5.79
CA SER A 221 1.12 -9.12 6.83
C SER A 221 0.00 -9.99 6.27
N LYS A 222 0.06 -11.30 6.54
CA LYS A 222 -1.00 -12.22 6.09
C LYS A 222 -2.34 -11.91 6.76
N ILE A 223 -3.41 -11.80 5.97
CA ILE A 223 -4.75 -11.46 6.46
C ILE A 223 -5.65 -12.70 6.47
N TYR A 224 -6.19 -13.02 7.65
CA TYR A 224 -7.19 -14.08 7.83
C TYR A 224 -8.58 -13.48 7.98
N GLU A 225 -9.39 -13.57 6.92
CA GLU A 225 -10.73 -12.97 6.88
C GLU A 225 -11.59 -13.34 8.09
N ASN A 226 -12.22 -12.32 8.68
CA ASN A 226 -13.25 -12.49 9.69
C ASN A 226 -14.35 -13.42 9.18
N GLN A 227 -14.86 -14.28 10.08
CA GLN A 227 -15.86 -15.31 9.74
C GLN A 227 -17.25 -14.87 10.24
N PHE A 228 -18.29 -15.57 9.78
CA PHE A 228 -19.60 -15.41 10.39
C PHE A 228 -19.60 -16.01 11.81
N LEU A 229 -19.99 -15.19 12.78
CA LEU A 229 -20.17 -15.59 14.17
C LEU A 229 -21.67 -15.69 14.47
N ALA A 230 -22.08 -16.78 15.11
CA ALA A 230 -23.46 -16.97 15.52
C ALA A 230 -23.78 -16.12 16.75
N SER A 231 -24.79 -15.26 16.65
CA SER A 231 -25.15 -14.27 17.69
C SER A 231 -25.56 -14.93 19.02
N HIS A 232 -26.13 -16.13 18.97
CA HIS A 232 -26.56 -16.87 20.16
C HIS A 232 -25.39 -17.51 20.94
N ILE A 233 -24.19 -17.53 20.33
CA ILE A 233 -22.94 -18.01 20.95
C ILE A 233 -22.08 -16.80 21.33
N SER A 234 -21.83 -15.90 20.38
CA SER A 234 -21.02 -14.69 20.57
C SER A 234 -21.79 -13.46 20.10
N PRO A 235 -22.62 -12.87 20.98
CA PRO A 235 -23.46 -11.71 20.65
C PRO A 235 -22.67 -10.39 20.57
N LEU A 236 -21.35 -10.40 20.75
CA LEU A 236 -20.53 -9.21 20.90
C LEU A 236 -19.38 -9.20 19.90
N SER A 237 -19.10 -8.03 19.34
CA SER A 237 -17.93 -7.78 18.48
C SER A 237 -17.24 -6.51 18.93
N THR A 238 -16.00 -6.62 19.41
CA THR A 238 -15.19 -5.49 19.92
C THR A 238 -13.98 -5.27 19.02
N PHE A 239 -13.71 -4.02 18.64
CA PHE A 239 -12.57 -3.66 17.80
C PHE A 239 -12.11 -2.22 18.08
N SER A 240 -10.84 -1.94 17.77
CA SER A 240 -10.28 -0.58 17.80
C SER A 240 -10.66 0.22 16.57
N ILE A 241 -10.65 1.55 16.71
CA ILE A 241 -10.91 2.49 15.61
C ILE A 241 -9.66 2.89 14.83
N ASP A 242 -8.52 2.30 15.18
CA ASP A 242 -7.21 2.64 14.63
C ASP A 242 -7.12 2.17 13.17
N VAL A 243 -7.39 3.07 12.23
CA VAL A 243 -7.46 2.75 10.81
C VAL A 243 -6.56 3.67 10.01
N ASP A 244 -5.64 3.07 9.28
CA ASP A 244 -4.76 3.72 8.33
C ASP A 244 -5.39 3.79 6.94
N ARG A 245 -4.68 4.41 5.99
CA ARG A 245 -5.16 4.58 4.60
C ARG A 245 -4.16 4.10 3.55
N ALA A 246 -3.02 3.54 3.98
CA ALA A 246 -1.90 3.18 3.13
C ALA A 246 -2.25 2.11 2.08
N SER A 247 -3.07 1.13 2.46
CA SER A 247 -3.53 0.03 1.60
C SER A 247 -4.22 0.53 0.33
N TYR A 248 -5.10 1.54 0.41
CA TYR A 248 -5.78 2.06 -0.77
C TYR A 248 -4.80 2.64 -1.79
N SER A 249 -3.87 3.49 -1.33
CA SER A 249 -2.87 4.13 -2.18
C SER A 249 -1.91 3.11 -2.79
N ASN A 250 -1.57 2.06 -2.02
CA ASN A 250 -0.75 0.97 -2.52
C ASN A 250 -1.49 0.12 -3.58
N VAL A 251 -2.76 -0.23 -3.35
CA VAL A 251 -3.62 -0.91 -4.33
C VAL A 251 -3.74 -0.06 -5.61
N ARG A 252 -3.97 1.25 -5.47
CA ARG A 252 -4.01 2.18 -6.60
C ARG A 252 -2.73 2.13 -7.41
N ARG A 253 -1.57 2.22 -6.77
CA ARG A 253 -0.26 2.12 -7.43
C ARG A 253 -0.12 0.84 -8.24
N ILE A 254 -0.42 -0.30 -7.61
CA ILE A 254 -0.22 -1.62 -8.23
C ILE A 254 -1.13 -1.77 -9.45
N LEU A 255 -2.41 -1.41 -9.32
CA LEU A 255 -3.36 -1.42 -10.43
C LEU A 255 -2.98 -0.45 -11.55
N ASN A 256 -2.48 0.75 -11.21
CA ASN A 256 -1.99 1.72 -12.18
C ASN A 256 -0.75 1.24 -12.93
N SER A 257 0.03 0.35 -12.31
CA SER A 257 1.20 -0.29 -12.92
C SER A 257 0.84 -1.49 -13.80
N GLY A 258 -0.46 -1.82 -13.93
CA GLY A 258 -0.93 -2.94 -14.76
C GLY A 258 -0.84 -4.30 -14.08
N TYR A 259 -0.71 -4.34 -12.75
CA TYR A 259 -0.63 -5.58 -11.97
C TYR A 259 -1.84 -5.72 -11.04
N ARG A 260 -2.18 -6.97 -10.69
CA ARG A 260 -3.16 -7.24 -9.64
C ARG A 260 -2.45 -7.19 -8.28
N PRO A 261 -2.99 -6.49 -7.26
CA PRO A 261 -2.40 -6.49 -5.93
C PRO A 261 -2.43 -7.89 -5.32
N PRO A 262 -1.40 -8.29 -4.54
CA PRO A 262 -1.48 -9.49 -3.73
C PRO A 262 -2.62 -9.32 -2.70
N ALA A 263 -3.30 -10.42 -2.35
CA ALA A 263 -4.47 -10.36 -1.47
C ALA A 263 -4.15 -9.76 -0.09
N ASP A 264 -2.95 -10.01 0.43
CA ASP A 264 -2.49 -9.51 1.73
C ASP A 264 -2.14 -8.00 1.71
N ALA A 265 -2.04 -7.37 0.53
CA ALA A 265 -1.91 -5.92 0.41
C ALA A 265 -3.26 -5.17 0.42
N VAL A 266 -4.39 -5.89 0.51
CA VAL A 266 -5.73 -5.33 0.42
C VAL A 266 -6.42 -5.39 1.79
N ARG A 267 -6.21 -4.36 2.60
CA ARG A 267 -6.95 -4.13 3.85
C ARG A 267 -8.28 -3.42 3.56
N ILE A 268 -9.41 -4.14 3.67
CA ILE A 268 -10.72 -3.66 3.19
C ILE A 268 -11.20 -2.45 4.00
N GLU A 269 -10.95 -2.47 5.31
CA GLU A 269 -11.24 -1.36 6.21
C GLU A 269 -10.52 -0.08 5.79
N GLU A 270 -9.26 -0.15 5.36
CA GLU A 270 -8.52 1.03 4.88
C GLU A 270 -9.03 1.52 3.52
N LEU A 271 -9.43 0.59 2.64
CA LEU A 271 -10.07 0.94 1.37
C LEU A 271 -11.35 1.74 1.63
N VAL A 272 -12.21 1.25 2.53
CA VAL A 272 -13.47 1.92 2.91
C VAL A 272 -13.16 3.26 3.58
N ASN A 273 -12.21 3.32 4.51
CA ASN A 273 -11.87 4.52 5.27
C ASN A 273 -11.02 5.55 4.50
N TYR A 274 -10.64 5.25 3.25
CA TYR A 274 -10.00 6.23 2.38
C TYR A 274 -10.95 7.37 1.99
N PHE A 275 -12.26 7.15 1.96
CA PHE A 275 -13.23 8.14 1.47
C PHE A 275 -13.93 8.90 2.60
N ASP A 276 -14.26 10.16 2.34
CA ASP A 276 -15.19 10.92 3.18
C ASP A 276 -16.62 10.56 2.79
N TYR A 277 -17.47 10.33 3.79
CA TYR A 277 -18.87 9.94 3.66
C TYR A 277 -19.83 10.97 4.27
N GLY A 278 -19.36 12.17 4.60
CA GLY A 278 -20.23 13.28 5.01
C GLY A 278 -21.04 13.01 6.27
N TYR A 279 -20.49 12.26 7.23
CA TYR A 279 -21.16 11.99 8.49
C TYR A 279 -21.49 13.29 9.24
N ALA A 280 -22.62 13.29 9.94
CA ALA A 280 -23.00 14.44 10.76
C ALA A 280 -21.96 14.65 11.87
N GLU A 281 -21.58 15.90 12.11
CA GLU A 281 -20.77 16.30 13.26
C GLU A 281 -21.58 16.04 14.55
N PRO A 282 -20.91 15.74 15.69
CA PRO A 282 -21.59 15.61 16.97
C PRO A 282 -22.28 16.91 17.42
N ASP A 283 -23.27 16.76 18.30
CA ASP A 283 -23.84 17.89 19.05
C ASP A 283 -22.86 18.39 20.13
N ASP A 284 -23.00 19.63 20.59
CA ASP A 284 -22.06 20.37 21.48
C ASP A 284 -21.73 19.71 22.85
N GLU A 285 -22.31 18.55 23.19
CA GLU A 285 -22.12 17.86 24.47
C GLU A 285 -21.18 16.64 24.40
N GLN A 286 -20.84 16.15 23.21
CA GLN A 286 -20.03 14.93 23.04
C GLN A 286 -18.99 15.09 21.90
N PRO A 287 -17.79 14.51 22.02
CA PRO A 287 -16.77 14.63 20.98
C PRO A 287 -17.03 13.78 19.73
N PHE A 288 -18.07 12.92 19.72
CA PHE A 288 -18.33 11.92 18.67
C PHE A 288 -19.79 11.81 18.25
N GLY A 289 -20.03 11.80 16.94
CA GLY A 289 -21.30 11.42 16.34
C GLY A 289 -21.28 9.97 15.87
N ILE A 290 -22.25 9.16 16.30
CA ILE A 290 -22.47 7.79 15.79
C ILE A 290 -23.55 7.83 14.71
N ASN A 291 -23.17 7.47 13.49
CA ASN A 291 -24.04 7.44 12.32
C ASN A 291 -24.24 5.98 11.90
N THR A 292 -25.48 5.52 11.78
CA THR A 292 -25.76 4.14 11.35
C THR A 292 -26.75 4.11 10.20
N GLU A 293 -26.52 3.21 9.26
CA GLU A 293 -27.40 2.98 8.13
C GLU A 293 -27.38 1.50 7.76
N MET A 294 -28.54 0.95 7.38
CA MET A 294 -28.68 -0.46 7.04
C MET A 294 -29.53 -0.62 5.78
N SER A 295 -29.11 -1.51 4.88
CA SER A 295 -29.92 -1.93 3.73
C SER A 295 -29.79 -3.42 3.45
N ASP A 296 -30.45 -3.91 2.39
CA ASP A 296 -30.12 -5.19 1.77
C ASP A 296 -28.61 -5.24 1.42
N CYS A 297 -27.99 -6.40 1.60
CA CYS A 297 -26.62 -6.63 1.18
C CYS A 297 -26.55 -6.80 -0.36
N PRO A 298 -25.64 -6.10 -1.08
CA PRO A 298 -25.65 -6.10 -2.53
C PRO A 298 -25.20 -7.42 -3.16
N TRP A 299 -24.31 -8.18 -2.51
CA TRP A 299 -23.81 -9.48 -3.00
C TRP A 299 -24.57 -10.70 -2.45
N ASP A 300 -25.48 -10.48 -1.49
CA ASP A 300 -26.44 -11.49 -1.05
C ASP A 300 -27.71 -10.80 -0.48
N ARG A 301 -28.78 -10.77 -1.27
CA ARG A 301 -30.03 -10.09 -0.88
C ARG A 301 -30.78 -10.75 0.28
N SER A 302 -30.39 -11.95 0.70
CA SER A 302 -30.92 -12.58 1.91
C SER A 302 -30.29 -12.01 3.19
N HIS A 303 -29.13 -11.35 3.05
CA HIS A 303 -28.40 -10.72 4.12
C HIS A 303 -28.71 -9.22 4.19
N ARG A 304 -28.36 -8.62 5.33
CA ARG A 304 -28.36 -7.17 5.54
C ARG A 304 -26.95 -6.66 5.65
N LEU A 305 -26.71 -5.48 5.12
CA LEU A 305 -25.45 -4.77 5.27
C LEU A 305 -25.68 -3.57 6.19
N VAL A 306 -24.79 -3.37 7.15
CA VAL A 306 -24.80 -2.21 8.04
C VAL A 306 -23.52 -1.43 7.89
N ARG A 307 -23.64 -0.11 7.82
CA ARG A 307 -22.53 0.84 7.94
C ARG A 307 -22.64 1.56 9.27
N ILE A 308 -21.56 1.53 10.04
CA ILE A 308 -21.36 2.30 11.27
C ILE A 308 -20.30 3.35 10.96
N GLY A 309 -20.67 4.62 11.00
CA GLY A 309 -19.77 5.76 10.85
C GLY A 309 -19.59 6.50 12.17
N LEU A 310 -18.34 6.74 12.55
CA LEU A 310 -17.98 7.66 13.62
C LEU A 310 -17.46 8.96 13.01
N GLN A 311 -17.90 10.10 13.56
CA GLN A 311 -17.39 11.42 13.20
C GLN A 311 -16.90 12.13 14.46
N GLY A 312 -15.61 12.42 14.52
CA GLY A 312 -15.05 13.31 15.53
C GLY A 312 -15.43 14.78 15.27
N GLU A 313 -15.55 15.56 16.34
CA GLU A 313 -15.74 17.01 16.24
C GLU A 313 -14.62 17.67 15.40
N ARG A 314 -14.97 18.60 14.51
CA ARG A 314 -13.99 19.31 13.67
C ARG A 314 -13.53 20.57 14.38
N MET A 315 -12.22 20.69 14.61
CA MET A 315 -11.62 21.96 15.00
C MET A 315 -11.22 22.77 13.77
N ARG A 316 -11.42 24.09 13.83
CA ARG A 316 -11.15 24.99 12.70
C ARG A 316 -10.47 26.28 13.17
N GLY A 317 -9.59 26.80 12.32
CA GLY A 317 -8.99 28.12 12.51
C GLY A 317 -8.21 28.26 13.81
N GLU A 318 -8.52 29.31 14.57
CA GLU A 318 -7.83 29.67 15.82
C GLU A 318 -8.01 28.64 16.95
N ALA A 319 -8.97 27.71 16.82
CA ALA A 319 -9.15 26.62 17.79
C ALA A 319 -8.07 25.53 17.67
N LEU A 320 -7.33 25.45 16.56
CA LEU A 320 -6.29 24.44 16.37
C LEU A 320 -5.04 24.79 17.20
N PRO A 321 -4.54 23.90 18.06
CA PRO A 321 -3.30 24.15 18.79
C PRO A 321 -2.07 24.23 17.88
N PRO A 322 -0.98 24.89 18.30
CA PRO A 322 0.25 24.97 17.51
C PRO A 322 0.83 23.57 17.23
N SER A 323 1.28 23.34 16.00
CA SER A 323 1.99 22.12 15.62
C SER A 323 3.49 22.27 15.79
N ASN A 324 4.13 21.22 16.27
CA ASN A 324 5.56 21.13 16.51
C ASN A 324 6.07 19.83 15.88
N LEU A 325 6.43 19.93 14.59
CA LEU A 325 6.64 18.79 13.70
C LEU A 325 8.13 18.56 13.47
N THR A 326 8.64 17.40 13.89
CA THR A 326 10.01 16.98 13.58
C THR A 326 10.00 15.96 12.44
N PHE A 327 10.42 16.39 11.25
CA PHE A 327 10.55 15.50 10.11
C PHE A 327 11.82 14.69 10.22
N LEU A 328 11.69 13.37 10.18
CA LEU A 328 12.79 12.42 10.07
C LEU A 328 12.78 11.85 8.64
N ILE A 329 13.67 12.33 7.80
CA ILE A 329 13.67 12.05 6.37
C ILE A 329 14.80 11.08 6.03
N ASP A 330 14.44 9.97 5.39
CA ASP A 330 15.38 9.09 4.72
C ASP A 330 15.98 9.80 3.50
N VAL A 331 17.30 9.94 3.48
CA VAL A 331 18.05 10.49 2.35
C VAL A 331 19.06 9.47 1.82
N SER A 332 18.84 8.18 2.02
CA SER A 332 19.66 7.10 1.47
C SER A 332 19.65 7.12 -0.07
N GLY A 333 20.62 6.41 -0.69
CA GLY A 333 20.70 6.35 -2.16
C GLY A 333 19.45 5.78 -2.84
N SER A 334 18.72 4.89 -2.16
CA SER A 334 17.47 4.33 -2.66
C SER A 334 16.37 5.38 -2.76
N MET A 335 16.42 6.48 -2.00
CA MET A 335 15.44 7.56 -2.07
C MET A 335 15.57 8.48 -3.32
N SER A 336 16.51 8.21 -4.22
CA SER A 336 16.77 9.01 -5.43
C SER A 336 15.69 9.01 -6.53
N PRO A 337 14.91 7.92 -6.77
CA PRO A 337 13.87 7.89 -7.80
C PRO A 337 12.78 8.96 -7.62
N PRO A 338 12.13 9.43 -8.72
CA PRO A 338 11.14 10.51 -8.68
C PRO A 338 9.99 10.31 -7.71
N GLU A 339 9.54 9.07 -7.51
CA GLU A 339 8.44 8.68 -6.64
C GLU A 339 8.81 8.61 -5.14
N ARG A 340 10.04 9.00 -4.76
CA ARG A 340 10.57 8.94 -3.38
C ARG A 340 10.92 10.32 -2.82
N LEU A 341 12.20 10.64 -2.55
CA LEU A 341 12.59 11.96 -2.00
C LEU A 341 12.11 13.14 -2.86
N PRO A 342 12.14 13.10 -4.20
CA PRO A 342 11.59 14.17 -5.03
C PRO A 342 10.07 14.37 -4.80
N LEU A 343 9.29 13.28 -4.71
CA LEU A 343 7.87 13.34 -4.40
C LEU A 343 7.61 13.85 -2.98
N LEU A 344 8.38 13.37 -2.00
CA LEU A 344 8.36 13.86 -0.62
C LEU A 344 8.58 15.37 -0.56
N LYS A 345 9.62 15.89 -1.24
CA LYS A 345 9.91 17.32 -1.30
C LYS A 345 8.73 18.11 -1.88
N GLN A 346 8.11 17.62 -2.96
CA GLN A 346 6.93 18.26 -3.54
C GLN A 346 5.75 18.27 -2.56
N GLY A 347 5.45 17.15 -1.92
CA GLY A 347 4.40 17.04 -0.91
C GLY A 347 4.63 17.95 0.30
N PHE A 348 5.85 17.96 0.82
CA PHE A 348 6.21 18.78 1.98
C PHE A 348 6.12 20.28 1.65
N LYS A 349 6.46 20.71 0.42
CA LYS A 349 6.20 22.10 -0.01
C LYS A 349 4.72 22.48 0.05
N LEU A 350 3.79 21.54 -0.18
CA LEU A 350 2.36 21.81 0.02
C LEU A 350 2.02 22.07 1.49
N LEU A 351 2.60 21.30 2.42
CA LEU A 351 2.45 21.54 3.86
C LEU A 351 3.03 22.89 4.29
N ILE A 352 4.23 23.26 3.81
CA ILE A 352 4.90 24.52 4.17
C ILE A 352 3.99 25.72 3.91
N ASN A 353 3.20 25.67 2.83
CA ASN A 353 2.23 26.72 2.49
C ASN A 353 1.03 26.82 3.45
N GLN A 354 0.76 25.76 4.22
CA GLN A 354 -0.32 25.72 5.22
C GLN A 354 0.17 26.07 6.64
N LEU A 355 1.48 26.07 6.89
CA LEU A 355 2.02 26.36 8.22
C LEU A 355 1.63 27.76 8.69
N ARG A 356 1.13 27.86 9.92
CA ARG A 356 0.86 29.14 10.60
C ARG A 356 2.15 29.66 11.25
N PRO A 357 2.21 30.97 11.59
CA PRO A 357 3.37 31.54 12.28
C PRO A 357 3.75 30.85 13.60
N GLU A 358 2.78 30.29 14.31
CA GLU A 358 2.92 29.58 15.58
C GLU A 358 3.31 28.09 15.41
N ASP A 359 3.14 27.51 14.22
CA ASP A 359 3.58 26.16 13.94
C ASP A 359 5.10 26.12 13.75
N ASN A 360 5.75 25.01 14.08
CA ASN A 360 7.20 24.85 14.01
C ASN A 360 7.57 23.55 13.30
N VAL A 361 8.68 23.61 12.55
CA VAL A 361 9.23 22.48 11.79
C VAL A 361 10.71 22.33 12.09
N ALA A 362 11.15 21.11 12.37
CA ALA A 362 12.54 20.70 12.33
C ALA A 362 12.74 19.63 11.25
N ILE A 363 13.94 19.57 10.66
CA ILE A 363 14.30 18.54 9.67
C ILE A 363 15.54 17.82 10.16
N VAL A 364 15.36 16.54 10.48
CA VAL A 364 16.39 15.56 10.75
C VAL A 364 16.46 14.62 9.55
N VAL A 365 17.67 14.29 9.12
CA VAL A 365 17.89 13.30 8.06
C VAL A 365 18.65 12.12 8.59
N TYR A 366 18.48 10.98 7.94
CA TYR A 366 19.33 9.82 8.14
C TYR A 366 19.70 9.18 6.81
N ALA A 367 20.97 8.83 6.72
CA ALA A 367 21.58 7.98 5.70
C ALA A 367 22.81 7.35 6.37
N GLY A 368 24.03 7.49 5.83
CA GLY A 368 25.23 6.89 6.46
C GLY A 368 25.51 7.45 7.87
N ALA A 369 24.92 8.59 8.21
CA ALA A 369 24.87 9.19 9.53
C ALA A 369 23.53 9.93 9.73
N ALA A 370 23.18 10.22 10.98
CA ALA A 370 22.07 11.11 11.33
C ALA A 370 22.54 12.56 11.38
N GLY A 371 21.70 13.51 10.94
CA GLY A 371 22.04 14.93 10.94
C GLY A 371 20.84 15.84 11.08
N LEU A 372 21.01 16.94 11.83
CA LEU A 372 20.03 18.02 11.90
C LEU A 372 20.27 19.00 10.75
N VAL A 373 19.35 19.06 9.79
CA VAL A 373 19.42 19.95 8.62
C VAL A 373 18.77 21.29 8.90
N LEU A 374 17.68 21.28 9.67
CA LEU A 374 16.96 22.47 10.08
C LEU A 374 16.62 22.36 11.57
N PRO A 375 17.16 23.24 12.44
CA PRO A 375 16.70 23.32 13.82
C PRO A 375 15.23 23.75 13.88
N MET A 376 14.56 23.56 15.01
CA MET A 376 13.15 23.92 15.14
C MET A 376 12.90 25.37 14.71
N THR A 377 12.11 25.54 13.64
CA THR A 377 11.94 26.80 12.93
C THR A 377 10.45 27.09 12.76
N SER A 378 10.04 28.29 13.16
CA SER A 378 8.66 28.77 13.02
C SER A 378 8.22 28.81 11.55
N GLY A 379 6.95 28.49 11.31
CA GLY A 379 6.26 28.61 10.02
C GLY A 379 6.19 30.03 9.48
N ARG A 380 6.59 31.06 10.26
CA ARG A 380 6.84 32.41 9.76
C ARG A 380 8.03 32.45 8.80
N ASN A 381 9.04 31.60 9.01
CA ASN A 381 10.29 31.58 8.26
C ASN A 381 10.23 30.55 7.12
N ARG A 382 9.14 30.57 6.33
CA ARG A 382 8.88 29.56 5.28
C ARG A 382 10.04 29.41 4.29
N ALA A 383 10.68 30.52 3.91
CA ALA A 383 11.81 30.51 3.00
C ALA A 383 13.00 29.69 3.53
N ASP A 384 13.25 29.73 4.85
CA ASP A 384 14.34 28.96 5.46
C ASP A 384 14.02 27.47 5.50
N ILE A 385 12.76 27.12 5.79
CA ILE A 385 12.26 25.74 5.77
C ILE A 385 12.36 25.17 4.35
N GLU A 386 11.89 25.92 3.36
CA GLU A 386 11.94 25.50 1.96
C GLU A 386 13.39 25.37 1.45
N ALA A 387 14.27 26.33 1.80
CA ALA A 387 15.67 26.25 1.44
C ALA A 387 16.37 25.03 2.09
N ALA A 388 16.00 24.67 3.32
CA ALA A 388 16.52 23.46 3.96
C ALA A 388 16.06 22.18 3.26
N LEU A 389 14.78 22.12 2.88
CA LEU A 389 14.21 21.02 2.13
C LEU A 389 14.87 20.87 0.75
N ASP A 390 15.10 21.98 0.04
CA ASP A 390 15.69 21.97 -1.30
C ASP A 390 17.13 21.47 -1.32
N ARG A 391 17.88 21.68 -0.23
CA ARG A 391 19.25 21.17 -0.04
C ARG A 391 19.33 19.66 0.15
N LEU A 392 18.23 18.96 0.43
CA LEU A 392 18.25 17.52 0.61
C LEU A 392 18.59 16.80 -0.70
N GLN A 393 19.53 15.86 -0.59
CA GLN A 393 20.00 15.00 -1.67
C GLN A 393 20.10 13.56 -1.16
N SER A 394 19.73 12.60 -1.99
CA SER A 394 19.86 11.17 -1.71
C SER A 394 21.31 10.70 -1.86
N GLY A 395 21.84 9.96 -0.88
CA GLY A 395 23.15 9.34 -0.94
C GLY A 395 23.55 8.59 0.34
N GLY A 396 24.45 7.61 0.20
CA GLY A 396 24.94 6.80 1.31
C GLY A 396 24.06 5.60 1.66
N SER A 397 24.55 4.76 2.58
CA SER A 397 23.79 3.68 3.23
C SER A 397 22.79 4.25 4.23
N THR A 398 21.97 3.44 4.88
CA THR A 398 20.98 3.94 5.86
C THR A 398 21.56 3.88 7.30
N ALA A 399 21.04 4.66 8.27
CA ALA A 399 21.38 4.59 9.70
C ALA A 399 20.18 5.07 10.54
N GLY A 400 19.06 4.35 10.43
CA GLY A 400 17.75 4.74 10.96
C GLY A 400 17.73 5.00 12.48
N ALA A 401 18.40 4.15 13.27
CA ALA A 401 18.31 4.21 14.74
C ALA A 401 18.81 5.54 15.33
N ALA A 402 19.97 6.03 14.88
CA ALA A 402 20.50 7.32 15.34
C ALA A 402 19.63 8.50 14.87
N GLY A 403 18.99 8.36 13.69
CA GLY A 403 18.08 9.37 13.14
C GLY A 403 16.85 9.57 14.03
N ILE A 404 16.21 8.47 14.44
CA ILE A 404 15.00 8.55 15.26
C ILE A 404 15.26 9.00 16.69
N GLU A 405 16.39 8.60 17.29
CA GLU A 405 16.80 9.13 18.60
C GLU A 405 17.01 10.65 18.54
N LEU A 406 17.69 11.13 17.49
CA LEU A 406 17.89 12.56 17.28
C LEU A 406 16.57 13.28 17.04
N ALA A 407 15.67 12.73 16.23
CA ALA A 407 14.35 13.31 15.98
C ALA A 407 13.53 13.45 17.28
N TYR A 408 13.44 12.39 18.09
CA TYR A 408 12.75 12.47 19.38
C TYR A 408 13.41 13.42 20.36
N LYS A 409 14.75 13.48 20.37
CA LYS A 409 15.47 14.47 21.17
C LYS A 409 15.09 15.89 20.77
N ILE A 410 15.07 16.21 19.49
CA ILE A 410 14.70 17.55 18.98
C ILE A 410 13.24 17.87 19.31
N ALA A 411 12.33 16.93 19.10
CA ALA A 411 10.91 17.10 19.42
C ALA A 411 10.71 17.39 20.92
N ARG A 412 11.39 16.65 21.80
CA ARG A 412 11.32 16.82 23.26
C ARG A 412 11.97 18.12 23.72
N ASP A 413 13.15 18.45 23.21
CA ASP A 413 13.87 19.67 23.61
C ASP A 413 13.11 20.94 23.20
N ASN A 414 12.20 20.85 22.23
CA ASN A 414 11.35 21.94 21.76
C ASN A 414 9.85 21.68 22.03
N PHE A 415 9.52 20.85 23.01
CA PHE A 415 8.14 20.42 23.27
C PHE A 415 7.20 21.60 23.55
N VAL A 416 6.03 21.61 22.90
CA VAL A 416 4.99 22.62 23.09
C VAL A 416 3.86 22.03 23.93
N LYS A 417 3.72 22.48 25.17
CA LYS A 417 2.62 22.04 26.06
C LYS A 417 1.26 22.40 25.47
N GLY A 418 0.36 21.42 25.38
CA GLY A 418 -0.96 21.58 24.78
C GLY A 418 -0.93 21.75 23.25
N GLY A 419 0.26 21.67 22.63
CA GLY A 419 0.44 21.65 21.19
C GLY A 419 0.52 20.22 20.64
N ASN A 420 0.49 20.12 19.32
CA ASN A 420 0.69 18.87 18.61
C ASN A 420 2.20 18.59 18.45
N ASN A 421 2.76 17.68 19.23
CA ASN A 421 4.18 17.30 19.15
C ASN A 421 4.32 15.96 18.44
N ARG A 422 4.98 15.96 17.27
CA ARG A 422 5.00 14.77 16.41
C ARG A 422 6.30 14.63 15.66
N VAL A 423 6.80 13.39 15.61
CA VAL A 423 7.84 12.96 14.68
C VAL A 423 7.15 12.41 13.44
N ILE A 424 7.57 12.85 12.25
CA ILE A 424 7.09 12.36 10.96
C ILE A 424 8.24 11.66 10.27
N LEU A 425 8.24 10.32 10.30
CA LEU A 425 9.20 9.47 9.59
C LEU A 425 8.78 9.35 8.12
N ALA A 426 9.67 9.66 7.19
CA ALA A 426 9.45 9.48 5.77
C ALA A 426 10.56 8.60 5.16
N THR A 427 10.20 7.46 4.58
CA THR A 427 11.15 6.41 4.15
C THR A 427 10.58 5.57 3.00
N ASP A 428 11.44 4.81 2.32
CA ASP A 428 11.07 3.78 1.34
C ASP A 428 11.02 2.36 1.92
N GLY A 429 11.18 2.21 3.25
CA GLY A 429 11.00 0.96 3.99
C GLY A 429 12.28 0.43 4.66
N ASP A 430 13.46 0.94 4.32
CA ASP A 430 14.72 0.44 4.88
C ASP A 430 15.14 1.14 6.18
N PHE A 431 14.42 0.87 7.26
CA PHE A 431 14.82 1.36 8.59
C PHE A 431 15.86 0.44 9.30
N ASN A 432 16.52 -0.49 8.60
CA ASN A 432 17.23 -1.64 9.21
C ASN A 432 18.68 -1.41 9.65
N VAL A 433 19.09 -0.19 9.98
CA VAL A 433 20.53 0.03 10.18
C VAL A 433 20.83 0.89 11.41
N GLY A 434 21.46 0.20 12.36
CA GLY A 434 21.67 0.58 13.74
C GLY A 434 21.86 -0.67 14.61
N VAL A 435 22.36 -0.46 15.83
CA VAL A 435 22.62 -1.53 16.82
C VAL A 435 21.35 -2.02 17.53
N SER A 436 20.22 -1.37 17.29
CA SER A 436 18.95 -1.67 17.97
C SER A 436 18.15 -2.72 17.22
N SER A 437 17.76 -3.77 17.94
CA SER A 437 16.76 -4.72 17.45
C SER A 437 15.43 -4.00 17.19
N GLN A 438 14.59 -4.53 16.28
CA GLN A 438 13.24 -4.01 16.03
C GLN A 438 12.44 -3.82 17.33
N THR A 439 12.63 -4.72 18.31
CA THR A 439 12.02 -4.66 19.64
C THR A 439 12.45 -3.44 20.45
N GLU A 440 13.73 -3.04 20.39
CA GLU A 440 14.24 -1.84 21.08
C GLU A 440 13.67 -0.57 20.46
N LEU A 441 13.60 -0.52 19.13
CA LEU A 441 12.99 0.60 18.42
C LEU A 441 11.52 0.78 18.81
N VAL A 442 10.75 -0.31 18.80
CA VAL A 442 9.34 -0.31 19.20
C VAL A 442 9.19 0.12 20.66
N SER A 443 10.00 -0.45 21.57
CA SER A 443 9.98 -0.08 22.99
C SER A 443 10.27 1.42 23.19
N MET A 444 11.23 1.97 22.46
CA MET A 444 11.56 3.39 22.52
C MET A 444 10.39 4.25 22.03
N ILE A 445 9.74 3.89 20.93
CA ILE A 445 8.57 4.62 20.42
C ILE A 445 7.42 4.57 21.44
N GLU A 446 7.16 3.40 22.04
CA GLU A 446 6.14 3.22 23.08
C GLU A 446 6.44 4.04 24.35
N GLU A 447 7.72 4.25 24.69
CA GLU A 447 8.13 5.14 25.78
C GLU A 447 7.91 6.61 25.40
N ARG A 448 8.35 7.02 24.20
CA ARG A 448 8.26 8.42 23.74
C ARG A 448 6.83 8.90 23.54
N ARG A 449 5.90 8.03 23.14
CA ARG A 449 4.48 8.41 23.07
C ARG A 449 3.91 8.79 24.44
N LYS A 450 4.42 8.22 25.55
CA LYS A 450 4.00 8.59 26.92
C LYS A 450 4.47 9.98 27.31
N ASP A 451 5.52 10.48 26.67
CA ASP A 451 6.01 11.87 26.82
C ASP A 451 5.16 12.87 26.00
N GLY A 452 4.11 12.40 25.30
CA GLY A 452 3.24 13.22 24.45
C GLY A 452 3.84 13.55 23.09
N VAL A 453 4.84 12.78 22.61
CA VAL A 453 5.44 12.92 21.28
C VAL A 453 5.08 11.70 20.42
N PHE A 454 4.16 11.90 19.47
CA PHE A 454 3.63 10.83 18.62
C PHE A 454 4.48 10.57 17.37
N LEU A 455 4.28 9.42 16.71
CA LEU A 455 4.97 9.06 15.47
C LEU A 455 3.99 8.87 14.31
N THR A 456 4.23 9.55 13.20
CA THR A 456 3.60 9.27 11.91
C THR A 456 4.62 8.72 10.95
N VAL A 457 4.23 7.71 10.17
CA VAL A 457 5.10 7.08 9.19
C VAL A 457 4.53 7.28 7.80
N LEU A 458 5.36 7.78 6.89
CA LEU A 458 5.04 8.05 5.50
C LEU A 458 5.93 7.17 4.61
N GLY A 459 5.31 6.18 3.96
CA GLY A 459 5.97 5.28 3.02
C GLY A 459 6.00 5.85 1.60
N PHE A 460 7.11 5.64 0.89
CA PHE A 460 7.30 6.08 -0.49
C PHE A 460 7.94 4.98 -1.36
N GLY A 461 7.71 5.05 -2.67
CA GLY A 461 8.41 4.20 -3.63
C GLY A 461 8.01 2.73 -3.64
N THR A 462 8.71 1.95 -4.47
CA THR A 462 8.33 0.58 -4.85
C THR A 462 9.48 -0.42 -4.70
N GLY A 463 9.18 -1.72 -4.70
CA GLY A 463 10.15 -2.81 -4.80
C GLY A 463 10.73 -3.28 -3.47
N ASN A 464 10.94 -2.39 -2.50
CA ASN A 464 11.37 -2.72 -1.12
C ASN A 464 10.43 -2.13 -0.05
N TYR A 465 9.18 -1.90 -0.41
CA TYR A 465 8.19 -1.33 0.48
C TYR A 465 7.87 -2.29 1.64
N GLN A 466 8.29 -1.92 2.86
CA GLN A 466 8.14 -2.70 4.09
C GLN A 466 6.86 -2.32 4.83
N ASP A 467 5.71 -2.65 4.25
CA ASP A 467 4.39 -2.19 4.73
C ASP A 467 4.14 -2.58 6.19
N ALA A 468 4.29 -3.86 6.50
CA ALA A 468 4.03 -4.42 7.83
C ALA A 468 4.88 -3.77 8.92
N LYS A 469 6.13 -3.42 8.60
CA LYS A 469 7.04 -2.78 9.54
C LYS A 469 6.64 -1.33 9.80
N MET A 470 6.30 -0.58 8.76
CA MET A 470 5.94 0.83 8.89
C MET A 470 4.61 1.02 9.60
N GLU A 471 3.62 0.18 9.30
CA GLU A 471 2.35 0.10 10.03
C GLU A 471 2.60 -0.16 11.52
N GLN A 472 3.40 -1.17 11.86
CA GLN A 472 3.72 -1.49 13.25
C GLN A 472 4.36 -0.30 14.00
N LEU A 473 5.27 0.46 13.37
CA LEU A 473 5.90 1.60 14.02
C LEU A 473 4.90 2.73 14.29
N ALA A 474 3.98 2.98 13.36
CA ALA A 474 2.93 4.00 13.51
C ALA A 474 1.95 3.63 14.63
N ASP A 475 1.42 2.40 14.59
CA ASP A 475 0.53 1.84 15.63
C ASP A 475 1.15 2.00 17.03
N LYS A 476 2.45 1.69 17.14
CA LYS A 476 3.19 1.75 18.41
C LYS A 476 3.49 3.15 18.89
N GLY A 477 3.43 4.14 18.00
CA GLY A 477 3.66 5.56 18.28
C GLY A 477 2.40 6.41 18.40
N ASN A 478 1.21 5.81 18.46
CA ASN A 478 -0.09 6.49 18.46
C ASN A 478 -0.20 7.53 17.34
N GLY A 479 0.19 7.13 16.13
CA GLY A 479 0.00 7.99 14.98
C GLY A 479 -0.24 7.20 13.71
N ASN A 480 -0.37 7.93 12.62
CA ASN A 480 -0.92 7.39 11.39
C ASN A 480 0.16 6.84 10.48
N TYR A 481 -0.24 5.87 9.66
CA TYR A 481 0.53 5.36 8.56
C TYR A 481 -0.12 5.72 7.22
N ALA A 482 0.68 6.30 6.32
CA ALA A 482 0.23 6.62 4.97
C ALA A 482 1.27 6.22 3.93
N TYR A 483 0.79 5.79 2.76
CA TYR A 483 1.62 5.50 1.59
C TYR A 483 1.37 6.57 0.52
N ILE A 484 2.44 7.26 0.12
CA ILE A 484 2.37 8.34 -0.85
C ILE A 484 2.90 7.82 -2.19
N ASP A 485 1.98 7.46 -3.09
CA ASP A 485 2.27 6.97 -4.44
C ASP A 485 2.33 8.09 -5.48
N ASN A 486 1.67 9.22 -5.23
CA ASN A 486 1.60 10.35 -6.16
C ASN A 486 1.36 11.69 -5.46
N ILE A 487 1.39 12.80 -6.22
CA ILE A 487 1.26 14.16 -5.68
C ILE A 487 -0.15 14.47 -5.13
N ASN A 488 -1.20 13.87 -5.67
CA ASN A 488 -2.56 14.05 -5.14
C ASN A 488 -2.69 13.38 -3.77
N GLU A 489 -2.05 12.22 -3.59
CA GLU A 489 -1.96 11.55 -2.30
C GLU A 489 -1.14 12.37 -1.31
N ALA A 490 0.01 12.88 -1.74
CA ALA A 490 0.83 13.78 -0.93
C ALA A 490 0.01 15.00 -0.48
N LYS A 491 -0.77 15.61 -1.38
CA LYS A 491 -1.67 16.72 -1.04
C LYS A 491 -2.73 16.29 -0.03
N LYS A 492 -3.36 15.14 -0.20
CA LYS A 492 -4.35 14.61 0.74
C LYS A 492 -3.74 14.47 2.14
N VAL A 493 -2.64 13.74 2.25
CA VAL A 493 -1.97 13.47 3.52
C VAL A 493 -1.45 14.76 4.14
N PHE A 494 -0.69 15.57 3.42
CA PHE A 494 -0.04 16.76 3.98
C PHE A 494 -0.97 17.95 4.22
N VAL A 495 -1.97 18.17 3.38
CA VAL A 495 -2.84 19.36 3.46
C VAL A 495 -4.15 19.04 4.15
N ASN A 496 -4.81 17.94 3.77
CA ASN A 496 -6.15 17.67 4.26
C ASN A 496 -6.12 16.93 5.60
N GLU A 497 -5.19 15.99 5.78
CA GLU A 497 -5.15 15.14 6.98
C GLU A 497 -4.21 15.72 8.03
N LEU A 498 -2.93 15.90 7.73
CA LEU A 498 -1.96 16.44 8.69
C LEU A 498 -2.29 17.87 9.18
N GLY A 499 -3.04 18.66 8.40
CA GLY A 499 -3.49 19.99 8.83
C GLY A 499 -4.70 19.98 9.77
N SER A 500 -5.55 18.94 9.74
CA SER A 500 -6.87 18.94 10.38
C SER A 500 -7.14 17.80 11.36
N THR A 501 -6.44 16.66 11.25
CA THR A 501 -6.74 15.42 11.99
C THR A 501 -5.71 15.04 13.05
N ILE A 502 -4.66 15.84 13.30
CA ILE A 502 -3.59 15.41 14.21
C ILE A 502 -3.91 15.67 15.69
N PHE A 503 -4.82 16.58 16.00
CA PHE A 503 -5.13 16.85 17.40
C PHE A 503 -6.05 15.77 17.96
N THR A 504 -5.53 14.96 18.87
CA THR A 504 -6.29 13.93 19.59
C THR A 504 -7.43 14.57 20.39
N ILE A 505 -8.68 14.24 20.06
CA ILE A 505 -9.88 14.66 20.80
C ILE A 505 -10.39 13.57 21.74
N ALA A 506 -10.00 12.32 21.51
CA ALA A 506 -10.08 11.27 22.52
C ALA A 506 -8.99 10.21 22.34
N LYS A 507 -8.66 9.57 23.45
CA LYS A 507 -7.80 8.40 23.53
C LYS A 507 -8.62 7.18 23.94
N ASP A 508 -8.05 6.01 23.71
CA ASP A 508 -8.62 4.72 24.11
C ASP A 508 -10.04 4.48 23.57
N VAL A 509 -10.21 4.75 22.27
CA VAL A 509 -11.52 4.70 21.63
C VAL A 509 -11.82 3.28 21.14
N LYS A 510 -12.92 2.70 21.63
CA LYS A 510 -13.33 1.31 21.36
C LYS A 510 -14.75 1.26 20.88
N ILE A 511 -15.01 0.42 19.87
CA ILE A 511 -16.37 0.08 19.47
C ILE A 511 -16.67 -1.34 19.94
N GLN A 512 -17.84 -1.51 20.57
CA GLN A 512 -18.46 -2.81 20.77
C GLN A 512 -19.85 -2.81 20.13
N VAL A 513 -20.12 -3.80 19.30
CA VAL A 513 -21.45 -4.03 18.73
C VAL A 513 -22.09 -5.20 19.46
N VAL A 514 -23.31 -4.99 19.96
CA VAL A 514 -24.13 -5.99 20.63
C VAL A 514 -25.26 -6.42 19.71
N PHE A 515 -25.30 -7.68 19.30
CA PHE A 515 -26.31 -8.22 18.37
C PHE A 515 -27.49 -8.82 19.11
N SER A 516 -28.71 -8.60 18.60
CA SER A 516 -29.94 -9.22 19.13
C SER A 516 -30.02 -10.69 18.69
N PRO A 517 -29.87 -11.69 19.59
CA PRO A 517 -29.86 -13.09 19.18
C PRO A 517 -31.22 -13.59 18.66
N GLU A 518 -32.31 -12.90 19.01
CA GLU A 518 -33.66 -13.21 18.54
C GLU A 518 -33.89 -12.76 17.09
N ARG A 519 -33.08 -11.82 16.57
CA ARG A 519 -33.27 -11.24 15.22
C ARG A 519 -32.10 -11.48 14.28
N VAL A 520 -30.89 -11.62 14.81
CA VAL A 520 -29.67 -11.91 14.06
C VAL A 520 -29.35 -13.38 14.26
N GLU A 521 -29.17 -14.16 13.18
CA GLU A 521 -28.66 -15.53 13.26
C GLU A 521 -27.14 -15.52 13.39
N SER A 522 -26.48 -14.79 12.49
CA SER A 522 -25.03 -14.59 12.47
C SER A 522 -24.64 -13.25 11.88
N TYR A 523 -23.42 -12.81 12.13
CA TYR A 523 -22.87 -11.57 11.61
C TYR A 523 -21.38 -11.72 11.29
N ARG A 524 -20.84 -10.79 10.50
CA ARG A 524 -19.42 -10.71 10.17
C ARG A 524 -19.00 -9.27 10.01
N LEU A 525 -17.91 -8.87 10.68
CA LEU A 525 -17.23 -7.59 10.43
C LEU A 525 -16.39 -7.73 9.15
N ILE A 526 -16.54 -6.81 8.20
CA ILE A 526 -15.77 -6.81 6.95
C ILE A 526 -14.55 -5.91 7.13
N GLY A 527 -13.35 -6.48 6.97
CA GLY A 527 -12.09 -5.80 7.33
C GLY A 527 -11.82 -5.87 8.83
N TYR A 528 -10.92 -5.01 9.32
CA TYR A 528 -10.53 -4.86 10.74
C TYR A 528 -9.90 -6.11 11.37
N GLU A 529 -9.40 -7.06 10.57
CA GLU A 529 -8.86 -8.32 11.07
C GLU A 529 -7.71 -8.13 12.07
N ASN A 530 -6.85 -7.13 11.87
CA ASN A 530 -5.73 -6.77 12.76
C ASN A 530 -6.12 -5.80 13.89
N ARG A 531 -7.38 -5.37 13.97
CA ARG A 531 -7.92 -4.41 14.95
C ARG A 531 -8.95 -5.03 15.91
N MET A 532 -9.20 -6.34 15.80
CA MET A 532 -10.08 -7.07 16.72
C MET A 532 -9.53 -7.04 18.15
N LEU A 533 -10.42 -6.80 19.11
CA LEU A 533 -10.13 -6.82 20.54
C LEU A 533 -10.90 -7.95 21.20
N ALA A 534 -10.43 -8.40 22.37
CA ALA A 534 -11.23 -9.33 23.17
C ALA A 534 -12.53 -8.64 23.61
N THR A 535 -13.58 -9.41 23.87
CA THR A 535 -14.85 -8.86 24.35
C THR A 535 -14.66 -8.09 25.66
N GLU A 536 -13.85 -8.64 26.56
CA GLU A 536 -13.55 -8.09 27.88
C GLU A 536 -12.68 -6.81 27.81
N ASP A 537 -11.91 -6.64 26.73
CA ASP A 537 -11.07 -5.47 26.51
C ASP A 537 -11.90 -4.17 26.36
N PHE A 538 -13.21 -4.29 26.08
CA PHE A 538 -14.10 -3.13 25.98
C PHE A 538 -14.21 -2.37 27.30
N ASP A 539 -14.39 -3.09 28.42
CA ASP A 539 -14.53 -2.49 29.75
C ASP A 539 -13.17 -2.36 30.50
N ASP A 540 -12.10 -2.94 29.96
CA ASP A 540 -10.75 -2.78 30.52
C ASP A 540 -10.18 -1.38 30.24
N VAL A 541 -10.10 -0.55 31.29
CA VAL A 541 -9.53 0.80 31.22
C VAL A 541 -8.02 0.84 31.04
N LEU A 542 -7.31 -0.29 31.19
CA LEU A 542 -5.86 -0.36 30.99
C LEU A 542 -5.49 -0.74 29.55
N LYS A 543 -6.42 -1.34 28.82
CA LYS A 543 -6.22 -1.72 27.43
C LYS A 543 -6.33 -0.49 26.53
N ASP A 544 -5.24 -0.15 25.85
CA ASP A 544 -5.19 0.90 24.81
C ASP A 544 -5.80 0.38 23.50
N ALA A 545 -6.64 1.19 22.85
CA ALA A 545 -7.38 0.83 21.63
C ALA A 545 -7.38 1.91 20.55
N GLY A 546 -6.49 2.90 20.65
CA GLY A 546 -6.27 3.89 19.60
C GLY A 546 -6.81 5.28 19.94
N GLU A 547 -6.34 6.25 19.17
CA GLU A 547 -6.66 7.67 19.31
C GLU A 547 -7.52 8.16 18.16
N LEU A 548 -8.43 9.08 18.45
CA LEU A 548 -9.25 9.74 17.44
C LEU A 548 -8.90 11.23 17.39
N GLY A 549 -8.46 11.68 16.22
CA GLY A 549 -8.12 13.07 15.97
C GLY A 549 -9.30 13.93 15.54
N ALA A 550 -9.21 15.25 15.74
CA ALA A 550 -10.26 16.19 15.37
C ALA A 550 -10.70 15.99 13.91
N GLY A 551 -12.01 15.91 13.69
CA GLY A 551 -12.60 15.73 12.36
C GLY A 551 -12.35 14.39 11.70
N HIS A 552 -11.60 13.48 12.33
CA HIS A 552 -11.38 12.15 11.79
C HIS A 552 -12.68 11.37 11.77
N SER A 553 -12.87 10.58 10.71
CA SER A 553 -14.02 9.70 10.55
C SER A 553 -13.55 8.26 10.38
N VAL A 554 -14.34 7.35 10.95
CA VAL A 554 -14.07 5.91 10.91
C VAL A 554 -15.35 5.19 10.49
N THR A 555 -15.23 4.23 9.59
CA THR A 555 -16.35 3.49 8.99
C THR A 555 -16.11 2.00 9.13
N ALA A 556 -17.02 1.32 9.82
CA ALA A 556 -17.08 -0.12 9.92
C ALA A 556 -18.29 -0.66 9.17
N ILE A 557 -18.15 -1.84 8.55
CA ILE A 557 -19.21 -2.50 7.79
C ILE A 557 -19.44 -3.90 8.35
N TYR A 558 -20.71 -4.20 8.67
CA TYR A 558 -21.15 -5.53 9.06
C TYR A 558 -22.05 -6.14 7.99
N GLU A 559 -21.81 -7.41 7.71
CA GLU A 559 -22.78 -8.28 7.03
C GLU A 559 -23.54 -9.08 8.09
N ILE A 560 -24.86 -9.09 8.00
CA ILE A 560 -25.78 -9.68 8.98
C ILE A 560 -26.69 -10.66 8.28
N VAL A 561 -26.78 -11.88 8.81
CA VAL A 561 -27.77 -12.88 8.42
C VAL A 561 -28.97 -12.76 9.38
N PRO A 562 -30.13 -12.28 8.92
CA PRO A 562 -31.32 -12.22 9.76
C PRO A 562 -31.80 -13.62 10.14
N ARG A 563 -32.39 -13.76 11.33
CA ARG A 563 -32.99 -15.02 11.76
C ARG A 563 -34.12 -15.42 10.80
N GLY A 564 -34.06 -16.67 10.32
CA GLY A 564 -35.02 -17.20 9.33
C GLY A 564 -34.62 -17.00 7.87
N ALA A 565 -33.48 -16.36 7.57
CA ALA A 565 -32.92 -16.34 6.21
C ALA A 565 -32.50 -17.76 5.78
N THR A 566 -32.72 -18.09 4.51
CA THR A 566 -32.59 -19.46 3.98
C THR A 566 -31.15 -19.87 3.64
N SER A 567 -30.19 -18.97 3.84
CA SER A 567 -28.80 -19.09 3.37
C SER A 567 -27.85 -18.66 4.47
N ALA A 568 -27.29 -19.64 5.16
CA ALA A 568 -25.90 -19.57 5.60
C ALA A 568 -25.42 -21.01 5.76
N ASN A 569 -24.42 -21.40 4.95
CA ASN A 569 -23.50 -22.44 5.40
C ASN A 569 -22.77 -21.83 6.60
N LEU A 570 -23.32 -22.07 7.79
CA LEU A 570 -22.66 -21.79 9.04
C LEU A 570 -21.52 -22.80 9.13
N ASP A 571 -20.32 -22.42 8.68
CA ASP A 571 -19.10 -23.17 8.97
C ASP A 571 -18.85 -23.09 10.49
N GLY A 572 -19.56 -23.93 11.23
CA GLY A 572 -19.18 -24.62 12.45
C GLY A 572 -18.35 -23.90 13.53
N TRP A 573 -18.43 -22.58 13.69
CA TRP A 573 -17.75 -21.95 14.83
C TRP A 573 -18.51 -22.23 16.14
N LEU A 574 -18.04 -23.25 16.86
CA LEU A 574 -18.41 -23.58 18.23
C LEU A 574 -17.56 -22.73 19.18
N GLY A 575 -17.87 -21.45 19.24
CA GLY A 575 -17.29 -20.54 20.22
C GLY A 575 -17.64 -20.86 21.66
N ARG A 576 -16.90 -20.27 22.58
CA ARG A 576 -17.29 -20.20 23.98
C ARG A 576 -18.57 -19.37 24.05
N LYS A 577 -19.62 -19.89 24.69
CA LYS A 577 -20.82 -19.10 24.95
C LYS A 577 -20.46 -17.96 25.88
N ASP A 578 -20.51 -16.74 25.36
CA ASP A 578 -20.32 -15.55 26.17
C ASP A 578 -21.57 -15.37 27.03
N THR A 579 -21.46 -15.69 28.32
CA THR A 579 -22.50 -15.38 29.30
C THR A 579 -22.39 -13.91 29.65
N LEU A 580 -23.06 -13.05 28.88
CA LEU A 580 -23.19 -11.63 29.19
C LEU A 580 -24.65 -11.23 29.40
N ASP A 581 -24.81 -10.19 30.23
CA ASP A 581 -26.06 -9.46 30.39
C ASP A 581 -26.33 -8.69 29.09
N LEU A 582 -27.10 -9.31 28.20
CA LEU A 582 -27.61 -8.64 27.01
C LEU A 582 -28.63 -7.57 27.42
N PRO A 583 -28.77 -6.49 26.64
CA PRO A 583 -29.86 -5.55 26.85
C PRO A 583 -31.21 -6.30 26.94
N GLU A 584 -31.99 -6.03 27.99
CA GLU A 584 -33.34 -6.59 28.11
C GLU A 584 -34.38 -5.72 27.39
N ASP A 585 -33.99 -4.52 26.97
CA ASP A 585 -34.85 -3.43 26.49
C ASP A 585 -34.74 -3.18 24.98
N TRP A 586 -34.63 -4.25 24.17
CA TRP A 586 -34.57 -4.14 22.71
C TRP A 586 -35.79 -3.41 22.13
N LYS A 587 -35.55 -2.42 21.27
CA LYS A 587 -36.60 -1.74 20.51
C LYS A 587 -37.12 -2.62 19.39
N GLU A 588 -38.32 -2.33 18.92
CA GLU A 588 -38.89 -3.02 17.76
C GLU A 588 -38.00 -2.83 16.53
N GLY A 589 -37.63 -3.95 15.89
CA GLY A 589 -36.72 -3.95 14.74
C GLY A 589 -35.24 -3.72 15.07
N GLU A 590 -34.84 -3.61 16.34
CA GLU A 590 -33.43 -3.44 16.73
C GLU A 590 -32.64 -4.71 16.44
N MET A 591 -31.72 -4.64 15.49
CA MET A 591 -30.85 -5.76 15.09
C MET A 591 -29.60 -5.81 15.96
N MET A 592 -29.09 -4.65 16.34
CA MET A 592 -27.89 -4.50 17.15
C MET A 592 -27.83 -3.13 17.82
N ARG A 593 -26.96 -2.98 18.83
CA ARG A 593 -26.64 -1.72 19.50
C ARG A 593 -25.15 -1.44 19.35
N VAL A 594 -24.80 -0.24 18.90
CA VAL A 594 -23.41 0.21 18.81
C VAL A 594 -23.06 0.93 20.09
N ARG A 595 -21.96 0.54 20.73
CA ARG A 595 -21.44 1.10 21.96
C ARG A 595 -20.03 1.63 21.70
N LEU A 596 -19.80 2.88 22.03
CA LEU A 596 -18.52 3.59 21.88
C LEU A 596 -18.01 3.96 23.25
N ARG A 597 -16.84 3.45 23.63
CA ARG A 597 -16.10 3.90 24.80
C ARG A 597 -14.94 4.78 24.39
N TYR A 598 -14.66 5.81 25.18
CA TYR A 598 -13.54 6.73 24.94
C TYR A 598 -13.10 7.42 26.24
N LYS A 599 -11.93 8.06 26.22
CA LYS A 599 -11.45 8.97 27.26
C LYS A 599 -11.07 10.31 26.63
N LEU A 600 -11.41 11.42 27.29
CA LEU A 600 -10.88 12.73 26.88
C LEU A 600 -9.34 12.75 27.00
N PRO A 601 -8.61 13.55 26.20
CA PRO A 601 -7.15 13.47 26.11
C PRO A 601 -6.46 13.60 27.49
N ASP A 602 -6.90 14.57 28.28
CA ASP A 602 -6.37 14.87 29.62
C ASP A 602 -7.10 14.13 30.77
N SER A 603 -7.93 13.12 30.46
CA SER A 603 -8.72 12.37 31.45
C SER A 603 -8.41 10.88 31.39
N ASP A 604 -8.45 10.21 32.54
CA ASP A 604 -8.42 8.74 32.61
C ASP A 604 -9.80 8.13 32.86
N VAL A 605 -10.84 8.97 32.96
CA VAL A 605 -12.23 8.55 33.09
C VAL A 605 -12.77 8.14 31.71
N SER A 606 -13.29 6.92 31.62
CA SER A 606 -13.95 6.41 30.43
C SER A 606 -15.42 6.83 30.39
N SER A 607 -15.85 7.33 29.23
CA SER A 607 -17.24 7.66 28.89
C SER A 607 -17.81 6.65 27.90
N LEU A 608 -19.14 6.50 27.88
CA LEU A 608 -19.87 5.58 27.01
C LEU A 608 -20.95 6.34 26.24
N ILE A 609 -21.00 6.14 24.92
CA ILE A 609 -22.08 6.56 24.03
C ILE A 609 -22.64 5.30 23.38
N GLU A 610 -23.96 5.17 23.29
CA GLU A 610 -24.56 4.02 22.61
C GLU A 610 -25.83 4.37 21.84
N GLY A 611 -26.10 3.60 20.78
CA GLY A 611 -27.24 3.83 19.91
C GLY A 611 -27.76 2.54 19.25
N PRO A 612 -29.08 2.37 19.11
CA PRO A 612 -29.67 1.20 18.47
C PRO A 612 -29.57 1.31 16.94
N VAL A 613 -29.46 0.16 16.28
CA VAL A 613 -29.55 0.03 14.82
C VAL A 613 -30.82 -0.73 14.48
N ILE A 614 -31.78 0.00 13.93
CA ILE A 614 -33.11 -0.51 13.60
C ILE A 614 -33.17 -0.90 12.12
N ASP A 615 -33.61 -2.12 11.86
CA ASP A 615 -33.93 -2.56 10.51
C ASP A 615 -35.29 -1.99 10.06
N ARG A 616 -35.26 -1.16 9.01
CA ARG A 616 -36.45 -0.57 8.36
C ARG A 616 -36.79 -1.19 7.00
N GLY A 617 -36.16 -2.29 6.61
CA GLY A 617 -36.37 -2.96 5.32
C GLY A 617 -35.94 -2.10 4.12
N VAL A 618 -34.89 -1.30 4.27
CA VAL A 618 -34.40 -0.42 3.19
C VAL A 618 -33.69 -1.27 2.13
N ARG A 619 -34.13 -1.16 0.88
CA ARG A 619 -33.44 -1.80 -0.24
C ARG A 619 -32.21 -1.01 -0.64
N ILE A 620 -31.18 -1.71 -1.15
CA ILE A 620 -29.91 -1.08 -1.54
C ILE A 620 -30.10 0.09 -2.51
N GLU A 621 -31.06 0.03 -3.43
CA GLU A 621 -31.31 1.11 -4.41
C GLU A 621 -31.91 2.39 -3.79
N ARG A 622 -32.38 2.33 -2.54
CA ARG A 622 -32.89 3.46 -1.77
C ARG A 622 -31.97 3.90 -0.64
N ALA A 623 -30.85 3.21 -0.43
CA ALA A 623 -29.83 3.63 0.52
C ALA A 623 -29.12 4.90 0.04
N SER A 624 -28.49 5.61 0.97
CA SER A 624 -27.75 6.83 0.67
C SER A 624 -26.64 6.58 -0.36
N ASP A 625 -26.23 7.62 -1.06
CA ASP A 625 -25.07 7.54 -1.98
C ASP A 625 -23.83 7.08 -1.21
N ASP A 626 -23.60 7.60 -0.01
CA ASP A 626 -22.45 7.24 0.80
C ASP A 626 -22.47 5.78 1.26
N PHE A 627 -23.64 5.24 1.59
CA PHE A 627 -23.79 3.82 1.90
C PHE A 627 -23.52 2.94 0.69
N ARG A 628 -24.14 3.25 -0.46
CA ARG A 628 -23.95 2.47 -1.70
C ARG A 628 -22.50 2.53 -2.18
N PHE A 629 -21.84 3.68 -2.01
CA PHE A 629 -20.43 3.84 -2.35
C PHE A 629 -19.53 3.02 -1.40
N ALA A 630 -19.75 3.09 -0.08
CA ALA A 630 -19.02 2.27 0.90
C ALA A 630 -19.18 0.77 0.63
N ALA A 631 -20.41 0.34 0.29
CA ALA A 631 -20.70 -1.04 -0.08
C ALA A 631 -19.93 -1.47 -1.35
N ALA A 632 -19.86 -0.61 -2.37
CA ALA A 632 -19.08 -0.87 -3.58
C ALA A 632 -17.58 -1.01 -3.28
N VAL A 633 -17.04 -0.18 -2.38
CA VAL A 633 -15.63 -0.26 -1.97
C VAL A 633 -15.34 -1.55 -1.20
N ALA A 634 -16.23 -1.96 -0.29
CA ALA A 634 -16.10 -3.22 0.43
C ALA A 634 -16.16 -4.43 -0.52
N GLU A 635 -17.12 -4.41 -1.45
CA GLU A 635 -17.28 -5.43 -2.49
C GLU A 635 -16.04 -5.52 -3.39
N PHE A 636 -15.47 -4.37 -3.79
CA PHE A 636 -14.22 -4.31 -4.53
C PHE A 636 -13.05 -4.93 -3.78
N GLY A 637 -12.90 -4.61 -2.49
CA GLY A 637 -11.87 -5.21 -1.64
C GLY A 637 -11.99 -6.73 -1.57
N MET A 638 -13.20 -7.26 -1.39
CA MET A 638 -13.46 -8.71 -1.41
C MET A 638 -13.12 -9.34 -2.76
N LEU A 639 -13.41 -8.67 -3.88
CA LEU A 639 -13.06 -9.17 -5.22
C LEU A 639 -11.56 -9.21 -5.46
N LEU A 640 -10.80 -8.18 -5.03
CA LEU A 640 -9.34 -8.14 -5.16
C LEU A 640 -8.68 -9.27 -4.34
N ARG A 641 -9.20 -9.55 -3.15
CA ARG A 641 -8.72 -10.63 -2.27
C ARG A 641 -9.15 -12.04 -2.69
N ASP A 642 -10.06 -12.15 -3.65
CA ASP A 642 -10.74 -13.42 -3.96
C ASP A 642 -11.43 -14.02 -2.73
N SER A 643 -12.10 -13.17 -1.94
CA SER A 643 -12.75 -13.55 -0.69
C SER A 643 -13.74 -14.71 -0.89
N ARG A 644 -13.72 -15.68 0.02
CA ARG A 644 -14.72 -16.77 0.07
C ARG A 644 -16.14 -16.27 0.34
N HIS A 645 -16.27 -15.05 0.83
CA HIS A 645 -17.54 -14.42 1.20
C HIS A 645 -17.99 -13.36 0.21
N LYS A 646 -17.35 -13.23 -0.95
CA LYS A 646 -17.77 -12.29 -2.01
C LYS A 646 -19.15 -12.59 -2.61
N GLY A 647 -19.81 -13.67 -2.19
CA GLY A 647 -21.13 -14.05 -2.68
C GLY A 647 -21.15 -14.16 -4.21
N ASN A 648 -22.09 -13.46 -4.84
CA ASN A 648 -22.18 -13.34 -6.29
C ASN A 648 -21.55 -12.05 -6.86
N ALA A 649 -20.75 -11.33 -6.06
CA ALA A 649 -20.16 -10.05 -6.44
C ALA A 649 -19.38 -10.14 -7.75
N THR A 650 -19.49 -9.08 -8.56
CA THR A 650 -18.72 -8.91 -9.78
C THR A 650 -18.19 -7.49 -9.89
N TYR A 651 -17.15 -7.28 -10.69
CA TYR A 651 -16.67 -5.92 -10.95
C TYR A 651 -17.75 -5.04 -11.61
N ASP A 652 -18.69 -5.63 -12.38
CA ASP A 652 -19.80 -4.89 -12.98
C ASP A 652 -20.82 -4.45 -11.91
N ASP A 653 -21.04 -5.24 -10.87
CA ASP A 653 -21.87 -4.85 -9.72
C ASP A 653 -21.25 -3.69 -8.93
N VAL A 654 -19.94 -3.77 -8.66
CA VAL A 654 -19.18 -2.67 -8.05
C VAL A 654 -19.30 -1.40 -8.90
N LEU A 655 -19.08 -1.48 -10.21
CA LEU A 655 -19.18 -0.33 -11.12
C LEU A 655 -20.59 0.24 -11.13
N ARG A 656 -21.63 -0.61 -11.13
CA ARG A 656 -23.03 -0.17 -11.09
C ARG A 656 -23.35 0.57 -9.80
N LEU A 657 -22.92 0.06 -8.64
CA LEU A 657 -23.11 0.72 -7.35
C LEU A 657 -22.34 2.04 -7.30
N ALA A 658 -21.04 2.03 -7.59
CA ALA A 658 -20.17 3.18 -7.47
C ALA A 658 -20.56 4.32 -8.43
N ASN A 659 -20.87 4.03 -9.69
CA ASN A 659 -21.33 5.05 -10.65
C ASN A 659 -22.67 5.65 -10.23
N GLY A 660 -23.59 4.82 -9.71
CA GLY A 660 -24.89 5.27 -9.22
C GLY A 660 -24.85 6.03 -7.90
N ALA A 661 -23.69 6.06 -7.23
CA ALA A 661 -23.51 6.57 -5.87
C ALA A 661 -22.26 7.48 -5.72
N LYS A 662 -21.74 8.00 -6.83
CA LYS A 662 -20.53 8.83 -6.82
C LYS A 662 -20.68 10.08 -5.95
N GLY A 663 -21.87 10.67 -5.90
CA GLY A 663 -22.14 11.87 -5.09
C GLY A 663 -21.24 13.06 -5.46
N LEU A 664 -20.99 13.93 -4.48
CA LEU A 664 -20.05 15.04 -4.61
C LEU A 664 -18.60 14.53 -4.51
N ASP A 665 -17.78 14.88 -5.49
CA ASP A 665 -16.40 14.39 -5.59
C ASP A 665 -15.43 15.53 -5.94
N SER A 666 -15.35 16.53 -5.05
CA SER A 666 -14.59 17.78 -5.28
C SER A 666 -13.10 17.56 -5.55
N TYR A 667 -12.55 16.42 -5.13
CA TYR A 667 -11.13 16.08 -5.30
C TYR A 667 -10.89 14.93 -6.29
N GLY A 668 -11.95 14.35 -6.87
CA GLY A 668 -11.84 13.28 -7.88
C GLY A 668 -11.54 11.87 -7.32
N TYR A 669 -11.53 11.67 -6.00
CA TYR A 669 -11.18 10.39 -5.38
C TYR A 669 -12.17 9.29 -5.75
N ARG A 670 -13.48 9.58 -5.74
CA ARG A 670 -14.51 8.58 -6.07
C ARG A 670 -14.51 8.24 -7.56
N THR A 671 -14.19 9.23 -8.41
CA THR A 671 -14.00 9.03 -9.85
C THR A 671 -12.77 8.17 -10.15
N GLU A 672 -11.65 8.40 -9.43
CA GLU A 672 -10.45 7.57 -9.53
C GLU A 672 -10.73 6.13 -9.09
N PHE A 673 -11.45 5.93 -7.98
CA PHE A 673 -11.87 4.60 -7.52
C PHE A 673 -12.59 3.82 -8.63
N ILE A 674 -13.59 4.44 -9.28
CA ILE A 674 -14.32 3.80 -10.39
C ILE A 674 -13.35 3.38 -11.51
N SER A 675 -12.38 4.24 -11.84
CA SER A 675 -11.35 3.92 -12.84
C SER A 675 -10.44 2.76 -12.41
N LEU A 676 -10.14 2.64 -11.12
CA LEU A 676 -9.37 1.51 -10.56
C LEU A 676 -10.15 0.20 -10.63
N VAL A 677 -11.47 0.24 -10.40
CA VAL A 677 -12.34 -0.94 -10.56
C VAL A 677 -12.34 -1.41 -12.01
N GLU A 678 -12.38 -0.50 -12.99
CA GLU A 678 -12.29 -0.85 -14.41
C GLU A 678 -10.93 -1.49 -14.77
N LYS A 679 -9.83 -0.97 -14.22
CA LYS A 679 -8.50 -1.58 -14.40
C LYS A 679 -8.43 -2.97 -13.80
N ALA A 680 -8.90 -3.15 -12.57
CA ALA A 680 -8.93 -4.46 -11.91
C ALA A 680 -9.79 -5.47 -12.68
N ARG A 681 -10.93 -5.02 -13.24
CA ARG A 681 -11.77 -5.84 -14.13
C ARG A 681 -11.00 -6.28 -15.38
N ALA A 682 -10.26 -5.38 -16.02
CA ALA A 682 -9.48 -5.69 -17.22
C ALA A 682 -8.29 -6.62 -16.94
N LEU A 683 -7.70 -6.53 -15.74
CA LEU A 683 -6.60 -7.39 -15.29
C LEU A 683 -7.05 -8.75 -14.77
N SER A 684 -8.35 -8.93 -14.52
CA SER A 684 -8.88 -10.19 -14.02
C SER A 684 -9.08 -11.18 -15.18
N PRO A 685 -8.67 -12.45 -15.03
CA PRO A 685 -8.87 -13.43 -16.08
C PRO A 685 -10.35 -13.54 -16.40
N THR A 686 -10.71 -13.38 -17.67
CA THR A 686 -12.08 -13.59 -18.13
C THR A 686 -12.41 -15.05 -17.85
N THR A 687 -13.35 -15.31 -16.95
CA THR A 687 -13.88 -16.66 -16.76
C THR A 687 -14.50 -17.07 -18.10
N ALA A 688 -13.78 -17.86 -18.89
CA ALA A 688 -14.38 -18.52 -20.03
C ALA A 688 -15.49 -19.40 -19.45
N SER A 689 -16.74 -18.99 -19.67
CA SER A 689 -17.93 -19.78 -19.42
C SER A 689 -17.68 -21.21 -19.91
N ARG A 690 -17.59 -22.17 -19.00
CA ARG A 690 -17.69 -23.59 -19.34
C ARG A 690 -19.15 -23.98 -19.49
#